data_AF-A0AA35ST92-F1
#
_entry.id   AF-A0AA35ST92-F1
#
_cell.length_a   1.000
_cell.length_b   1.000
_cell.length_c   1.000
_cell.angle_alpha   90.00
_cell.angle_beta   90.00
_cell.angle_gamma   90.00
#
_symmetry.space_group_name_H-M   'P 1'
#
loop_
_entity.id
_entity.type
_entity.pdbx_description
1 polymer ?
#
loop_
_entity_poly.entity_id
_entity_poly.type
_entity_poly.pdbx_seq_one_letter_code
_entity_poly.pdbx_strand_id
1 'polypeptide(L)'
;MPGDFKVVHIKQVFCFNSVHINEVPLYVSILCTCITRECFLQFADKGGPDLELVTCSGHAKNGALCILQRSVRPQVVTTFELPGCTDMWTVLSNSEPSKKEEEKKKEGEEEVEKGDEGEGEEKRESGGRGGGGGEGEHAYLLLSRSDSTMVLRTGQEIAELDSSGFATQAPTVYAGNLGGSKYIVQVTATDVRLLMDVHQICRIPLDRGGGVRACDLCDPYAVILLVDGTVAVVEVVEKGGGGDGEDGQEEAILQLTWPDIKKGSKVTLLSSYTDKSGLFTLEVGEEDDGDDNEGEVPGPDHSKELFPPSTEWPQTKMEVEEEDELLYGDIDALTNREKGRLSENVDVKKENRIYKGGRRADTQWCVLSREDGSVELYSVPEFKLVFSVRNFSSAPNTLKDSGAWPPQQSPHPVAASSKTKSKSTDRPVGVGELLLLGVESHVGGSAHPYLLALLDNELVVYRAFRYRQTEKKDHLQLRFSKVLHKTILHDRKKSKLDKQLSRQGLGPEEEKQESSKFVPRLRVFTNIASYTGVFVCGPYPHWIFLSGRGGMYVHPMFIDGPVTSFASFHNINCPHGFLYFNSEGELRISVLPVHLSYDSHWPVRKIPIRSTPHFISYHTKSKVHALVTSEQSDMTEMAVLNEDGTDSTQPLDRDPMFVAPVVDRFHLQLFSPASWEVVPNTKSLPLRMNLVHTCS
;
A
#
# COMPACT_ATOMS: atom_id res chain seq x y z
N MET A 1 10.58 22.81 -16.06
CA MET A 1 9.49 22.62 -17.05
C MET A 1 8.25 22.17 -16.31
N PRO A 2 7.05 22.66 -16.62
CA PRO A 2 5.82 22.13 -16.02
C PRO A 2 5.43 20.79 -16.67
N GLY A 3 5.23 19.75 -15.86
CA GLY A 3 4.85 18.41 -16.35
C GLY A 3 5.13 17.26 -15.38
N ASP A 4 4.84 16.03 -15.85
CA ASP A 4 5.26 14.80 -15.16
C ASP A 4 6.78 14.63 -15.28
N PHE A 5 7.44 14.26 -14.18
CA PHE A 5 8.87 13.96 -14.19
C PHE A 5 9.11 12.55 -14.75
N LYS A 6 9.93 12.45 -15.80
CA LYS A 6 10.42 11.18 -16.33
C LYS A 6 11.80 10.89 -15.76
N VAL A 7 11.95 9.80 -15.03
CA VAL A 7 13.26 9.22 -14.68
C VAL A 7 13.64 8.27 -15.81
N VAL A 8 14.73 8.55 -16.52
CA VAL A 8 15.19 7.77 -17.67
C VAL A 8 16.40 6.93 -17.26
N HIS A 9 16.28 5.61 -17.33
CA HIS A 9 17.39 4.71 -17.04
C HIS A 9 18.15 4.41 -18.34
N ILE A 10 19.28 5.09 -18.57
CA ILE A 10 20.12 4.86 -19.75
C ILE A 10 20.91 3.57 -19.53
N LYS A 11 20.45 2.45 -20.11
CA LYS A 11 21.12 1.13 -19.96
C LYS A 11 22.37 0.94 -20.83
N GLN A 12 22.57 1.77 -21.86
CA GLN A 12 23.79 1.75 -22.68
C GLN A 12 23.94 3.04 -23.47
N VAL A 13 25.14 3.63 -23.45
CA VAL A 13 25.53 4.71 -24.37
C VAL A 13 26.34 4.08 -25.51
N PHE A 14 25.68 3.79 -26.62
CA PHE A 14 26.40 3.52 -27.88
C PHE A 14 26.66 4.86 -28.57
N CYS A 15 27.93 5.18 -28.80
CA CYS A 15 28.30 6.17 -29.80
C CYS A 15 27.83 5.68 -31.18
N PHE A 16 27.24 6.60 -31.96
CA PHE A 16 26.55 6.41 -33.25
C PHE A 16 25.07 5.97 -33.18
N ASN A 17 24.22 6.99 -33.36
CA ASN A 17 22.85 7.00 -33.90
C ASN A 17 21.79 6.05 -33.29
N SER A 18 20.86 6.69 -32.54
CA SER A 18 19.59 6.18 -32.00
C SER A 18 19.67 5.57 -30.60
N VAL A 19 19.29 6.37 -29.60
CA VAL A 19 19.02 5.91 -28.23
C VAL A 19 17.56 5.47 -28.14
N HIS A 20 17.31 4.19 -27.87
CA HIS A 20 15.98 3.73 -27.48
C HIS A 20 15.70 4.12 -26.02
N ILE A 21 14.89 5.16 -25.83
CA ILE A 21 14.37 5.57 -24.53
C ILE A 21 13.12 4.74 -24.24
N ASN A 22 13.27 3.68 -23.45
CA ASN A 22 12.13 2.93 -22.93
C ASN A 22 11.47 3.71 -21.79
N GLU A 23 10.15 3.84 -21.81
CA GLU A 23 9.41 4.55 -20.78
C GLU A 23 9.31 3.70 -19.49
N VAL A 24 9.81 4.25 -18.39
CA VAL A 24 9.66 3.71 -17.03
C VAL A 24 8.39 4.33 -16.42
N PRO A 25 7.61 3.63 -15.56
CA PRO A 25 6.31 4.09 -15.05
C PRO A 25 6.28 5.55 -14.59
N LEU A 26 5.30 6.29 -15.15
CA LEU A 26 5.04 7.70 -14.90
C LEU A 26 4.78 8.00 -13.41
N TYR A 27 5.34 9.11 -12.92
CA TYR A 27 4.89 9.75 -11.69
C TYR A 27 3.76 10.74 -12.03
N VAL A 28 2.60 10.58 -11.40
CA VAL A 28 1.48 11.53 -11.54
C VAL A 28 1.83 12.83 -10.80
N SER A 29 2.37 13.81 -11.51
CA SER A 29 2.82 15.08 -10.91
C SER A 29 1.72 16.13 -10.94
N ILE A 30 0.92 16.19 -9.86
CA ILE A 30 -0.01 17.30 -9.62
C ILE A 30 0.77 18.55 -9.13
N LEU A 31 1.94 18.37 -8.51
CA LEU A 31 2.70 19.42 -7.82
C LEU A 31 3.64 20.26 -8.69
N CYS A 32 3.95 19.84 -9.93
CA CYS A 32 4.85 20.59 -10.82
C CYS A 32 4.19 20.98 -12.14
N THR A 33 2.86 21.06 -12.17
CA THR A 33 2.14 21.71 -13.27
C THR A 33 1.48 22.97 -12.75
N CYS A 34 1.46 24.02 -13.60
CA CYS A 34 0.80 25.26 -13.27
C CYS A 34 -0.70 24.96 -13.11
N ILE A 35 -1.21 24.86 -11.88
CA ILE A 35 -2.65 24.86 -11.62
C ILE A 35 -3.14 26.25 -12.03
N THR A 36 -3.59 26.38 -13.28
CA THR A 36 -3.94 27.68 -13.85
C THR A 36 -5.19 28.23 -13.19
N ARG A 37 -6.24 27.39 -12.99
CA ARG A 37 -7.37 27.58 -12.05
C ARG A 37 -8.00 26.24 -11.62
N GLU A 38 -8.82 26.31 -10.58
CA GLU A 38 -9.61 25.21 -9.99
C GLU A 38 -11.12 25.43 -10.21
N CYS A 39 -11.90 24.35 -10.35
CA CYS A 39 -13.36 24.41 -10.32
C CYS A 39 -13.97 23.22 -9.54
N PHE A 40 -15.08 23.46 -8.85
CA PHE A 40 -15.81 22.46 -8.07
C PHE A 40 -17.01 21.91 -8.84
N LEU A 41 -17.08 20.60 -8.95
CA LEU A 41 -18.26 19.84 -9.34
C LEU A 41 -19.16 19.59 -8.14
N GLN A 42 -20.47 19.54 -8.35
CA GLN A 42 -21.43 19.08 -7.36
C GLN A 42 -22.37 18.04 -7.97
N PHE A 43 -22.24 16.80 -7.50
CA PHE A 43 -23.32 15.84 -7.52
C PHE A 43 -24.09 15.95 -6.20
N ALA A 44 -25.39 15.72 -6.23
CA ALA A 44 -26.24 15.76 -5.04
C ALA A 44 -26.94 14.40 -4.94
N ASP A 45 -26.58 13.63 -3.92
CA ASP A 45 -27.31 12.45 -3.48
C ASP A 45 -27.46 12.48 -1.95
N LYS A 46 -28.21 11.53 -1.40
CA LYS A 46 -28.88 11.63 -0.09
C LYS A 46 -27.99 11.77 1.15
N GLY A 47 -26.66 11.60 1.03
CA GLY A 47 -25.69 11.74 2.13
C GLY A 47 -25.03 13.13 2.25
N GLY A 48 -25.11 13.97 1.22
CA GLY A 48 -24.42 15.27 1.17
C GLY A 48 -24.00 15.66 -0.25
N PRO A 49 -23.37 16.83 -0.46
CA PRO A 49 -22.84 17.21 -1.76
C PRO A 49 -21.62 16.35 -2.09
N ASP A 50 -21.76 15.47 -3.09
CA ASP A 50 -20.67 14.72 -3.66
C ASP A 50 -19.85 15.64 -4.57
N LEU A 51 -18.85 16.27 -3.97
CA LEU A 51 -17.96 17.21 -4.67
C LEU A 51 -16.79 16.48 -5.33
N GLU A 52 -16.36 17.03 -6.47
CA GLU A 52 -15.09 16.68 -7.11
C GLU A 52 -14.36 17.98 -7.47
N LEU A 53 -13.03 17.95 -7.40
CA LEU A 53 -12.19 19.08 -7.79
C LEU A 53 -11.62 18.81 -9.18
N VAL A 54 -11.77 19.75 -10.11
CA VAL A 54 -11.22 19.60 -11.47
C VAL A 54 -10.26 20.74 -11.75
N THR A 55 -9.05 20.37 -12.16
CA THR A 55 -7.95 21.31 -12.39
C THR A 55 -7.39 21.17 -13.79
N CYS A 56 -7.03 22.31 -14.37
CA CYS A 56 -6.20 22.38 -15.55
C CYS A 56 -4.75 22.04 -15.15
N SER A 57 -4.12 21.08 -15.83
CA SER A 57 -2.73 20.68 -15.59
C SER A 57 -1.97 20.44 -16.90
N GLY A 58 -0.65 20.35 -16.82
CA GLY A 58 0.23 20.18 -17.98
C GLY A 58 0.29 21.41 -18.90
N HIS A 59 0.94 21.24 -20.05
CA HIS A 59 1.13 22.28 -21.06
C HIS A 59 1.34 21.64 -22.43
N ALA A 60 0.84 22.30 -23.49
CA ALA A 60 0.87 21.84 -24.88
C ALA A 60 0.48 20.35 -25.00
N LYS A 61 1.32 19.52 -25.64
CA LYS A 61 1.11 18.07 -25.81
C LYS A 61 0.88 17.28 -24.52
N ASN A 62 1.35 17.79 -23.37
CA ASN A 62 1.20 17.18 -22.05
C ASN A 62 -0.01 17.75 -21.27
N GLY A 63 -0.77 18.68 -21.87
CA GLY A 63 -1.94 19.31 -21.25
C GLY A 63 -3.06 18.31 -20.97
N ALA A 64 -3.65 18.41 -19.79
CA ALA A 64 -4.60 17.46 -19.24
C ALA A 64 -5.57 18.13 -18.24
N LEU A 65 -6.73 17.50 -18.03
CA LEU A 65 -7.54 17.74 -16.84
C LEU A 65 -7.21 16.70 -15.78
N CYS A 66 -7.07 17.13 -14.54
CA CYS A 66 -7.03 16.24 -13.38
C CYS A 66 -8.33 16.38 -12.60
N ILE A 67 -9.05 15.27 -12.43
CA ILE A 67 -10.20 15.17 -11.54
C ILE A 67 -9.69 14.55 -10.25
N LEU A 68 -9.81 15.27 -9.14
CA LEU A 68 -9.41 14.81 -7.82
C LEU A 68 -10.66 14.60 -6.96
N GLN A 69 -10.78 13.40 -6.41
CA GLN A 69 -11.75 13.07 -5.38
C GLN A 69 -11.02 12.99 -4.04
N ARG A 70 -11.65 13.40 -2.93
CA ARG A 70 -11.04 13.28 -1.59
C ARG A 70 -11.39 11.95 -0.90
N SER A 71 -12.57 11.40 -1.19
CA SER A 71 -13.04 10.13 -0.64
C SER A 71 -12.99 9.06 -1.73
N VAL A 72 -12.62 7.85 -1.37
CA VAL A 72 -12.91 6.67 -2.20
C VAL A 72 -14.43 6.50 -2.25
N ARG A 73 -14.95 6.18 -3.43
CA ARG A 73 -16.35 5.80 -3.68
C ARG A 73 -16.37 4.40 -4.29
N PRO A 74 -16.58 3.33 -3.49
CA PRO A 74 -16.80 1.97 -3.99
C PRO A 74 -17.93 1.92 -5.03
N GLN A 75 -17.77 1.10 -6.06
CA GLN A 75 -18.88 0.72 -6.94
C GLN A 75 -19.52 -0.54 -6.34
N VAL A 76 -20.69 -0.38 -5.72
CA VAL A 76 -21.46 -1.49 -5.15
C VAL A 76 -22.03 -2.34 -6.29
N VAL A 77 -21.65 -3.61 -6.32
CA VAL A 77 -22.12 -4.61 -7.29
C VAL A 77 -23.44 -5.23 -6.82
N THR A 78 -23.51 -5.59 -5.53
CA THR A 78 -24.72 -6.10 -4.89
C THR A 78 -24.67 -5.87 -3.38
N THR A 79 -25.80 -6.03 -2.69
CA THR A 79 -25.96 -5.80 -1.25
C THR A 79 -26.88 -6.86 -0.64
N PHE A 80 -26.54 -7.34 0.55
CA PHE A 80 -27.33 -8.30 1.33
C PHE A 80 -27.58 -7.77 2.74
N GLU A 81 -28.80 -7.88 3.24
CA GLU A 81 -29.14 -7.55 4.63
C GLU A 81 -28.82 -8.78 5.52
N LEU A 82 -27.76 -8.70 6.33
CA LEU A 82 -27.30 -9.81 7.17
C LEU A 82 -27.06 -9.34 8.62
N PRO A 83 -28.15 -9.04 9.36
CA PRO A 83 -28.06 -8.51 10.72
C PRO A 83 -27.42 -9.49 11.71
N GLY A 84 -26.76 -8.95 12.73
CA GLY A 84 -26.14 -9.72 13.81
C GLY A 84 -24.76 -10.32 13.49
N CYS A 85 -24.26 -10.16 12.27
CA CYS A 85 -22.87 -10.47 11.91
C CYS A 85 -21.90 -9.46 12.55
N THR A 86 -20.93 -9.97 13.31
CA THR A 86 -19.93 -9.15 14.03
C THR A 86 -18.58 -9.09 13.31
N ASP A 87 -18.25 -10.10 12.51
CA ASP A 87 -17.00 -10.14 11.74
C ASP A 87 -17.11 -11.05 10.50
N MET A 88 -16.20 -10.88 9.52
CA MET A 88 -16.14 -11.65 8.28
C MET A 88 -14.71 -12.06 7.90
N TRP A 89 -14.60 -13.19 7.19
CA TRP A 89 -13.39 -13.63 6.49
C TRP A 89 -13.76 -14.29 5.16
N THR A 90 -12.92 -14.11 4.16
CA THR A 90 -12.98 -14.82 2.89
C THR A 90 -11.82 -15.80 2.79
N VAL A 91 -12.05 -16.98 2.23
CA VAL A 91 -11.01 -18.01 2.06
C VAL A 91 -11.07 -18.64 0.67
N LEU A 92 -9.89 -18.97 0.16
CA LEU A 92 -9.69 -19.74 -1.06
C LEU A 92 -9.94 -21.23 -0.77
N SER A 93 -10.41 -21.98 -1.77
CA SER A 93 -10.39 -23.45 -1.76
C SER A 93 -9.66 -23.93 -2.99
N ASN A 94 -8.69 -24.83 -2.81
CA ASN A 94 -7.90 -25.38 -3.90
C ASN A 94 -8.55 -26.66 -4.45
N SER A 95 -9.85 -26.60 -4.74
CA SER A 95 -10.55 -27.66 -5.47
C SER A 95 -10.19 -27.56 -6.95
N GLU A 96 -9.43 -28.53 -7.48
CA GLU A 96 -9.49 -28.77 -8.92
C GLU A 96 -10.97 -29.01 -9.30
N PRO A 97 -11.51 -28.32 -10.32
CA PRO A 97 -12.92 -28.47 -10.68
C PRO A 97 -13.20 -29.94 -11.02
N SER A 98 -13.97 -30.60 -10.17
CA SER A 98 -14.19 -32.03 -10.28
C SER A 98 -15.00 -32.33 -11.54
N LYS A 99 -14.33 -32.84 -12.57
CA LYS A 99 -14.90 -33.21 -13.89
C LYS A 99 -16.14 -34.11 -13.81
N LYS A 100 -16.36 -34.76 -12.66
CA LYS A 100 -17.53 -35.56 -12.29
C LYS A 100 -18.87 -34.82 -12.31
N GLU A 101 -18.91 -33.48 -12.22
CA GLU A 101 -20.16 -32.71 -12.37
C GLU A 101 -20.46 -32.29 -13.82
N GLU A 102 -19.44 -32.15 -14.68
CA GLU A 102 -19.67 -31.92 -16.12
C GLU A 102 -20.12 -33.19 -16.85
N GLU A 103 -19.56 -34.37 -16.50
CA GLU A 103 -19.96 -35.65 -17.10
C GLU A 103 -21.45 -35.96 -16.83
N LYS A 104 -21.94 -35.66 -15.62
CA LYS A 104 -23.37 -35.82 -15.27
C LYS A 104 -24.33 -34.87 -15.99
N LYS A 105 -23.86 -33.77 -16.57
CA LYS A 105 -24.67 -32.92 -17.45
C LYS A 105 -24.65 -33.37 -18.90
N LYS A 106 -23.58 -34.04 -19.36
CA LYS A 106 -23.45 -34.52 -20.75
C LYS A 106 -24.23 -35.79 -21.06
N GLU A 107 -24.58 -36.61 -20.05
CA GLU A 107 -25.48 -37.76 -20.25
C GLU A 107 -26.97 -37.37 -20.39
N GLY A 108 -27.33 -36.08 -20.29
CA GLY A 108 -28.71 -35.60 -20.34
C GLY A 108 -29.16 -34.98 -21.68
N GLU A 109 -28.24 -34.67 -22.59
CA GLU A 109 -28.50 -33.88 -23.81
C GLU A 109 -27.79 -34.47 -25.05
N GLU A 110 -28.16 -35.70 -25.44
CA GLU A 110 -27.90 -36.21 -26.79
C GLU A 110 -29.22 -36.54 -27.52
N GLU A 111 -29.79 -35.56 -28.25
CA GLU A 111 -30.53 -35.84 -29.49
C GLU A 111 -30.67 -34.57 -30.36
N VAL A 112 -30.22 -34.65 -31.63
CA VAL A 112 -30.45 -33.69 -32.74
C VAL A 112 -29.68 -32.34 -32.63
N GLU A 113 -28.92 -31.82 -33.60
CA GLU A 113 -28.75 -32.10 -35.05
C GLU A 113 -27.30 -31.85 -35.55
N LYS A 114 -27.00 -32.22 -36.81
CA LYS A 114 -25.67 -32.04 -37.46
C LYS A 114 -25.48 -30.65 -38.05
N GLY A 115 -24.27 -30.10 -38.04
CA GLY A 115 -23.94 -28.97 -38.92
C GLY A 115 -22.55 -28.33 -38.80
N ASP A 116 -21.67 -28.70 -39.73
CA ASP A 116 -20.55 -27.93 -40.31
C ASP A 116 -19.21 -27.75 -39.54
N GLU A 117 -18.12 -27.73 -40.32
CA GLU A 117 -16.72 -27.79 -39.86
C GLU A 117 -16.05 -26.41 -39.92
N GLY A 118 -15.27 -26.07 -38.89
CA GLY A 118 -14.51 -24.81 -38.85
C GLY A 118 -13.22 -24.96 -38.03
N GLU A 119 -12.08 -25.12 -38.72
CA GLU A 119 -10.76 -25.24 -38.09
C GLU A 119 -10.32 -23.90 -37.46
N GLY A 120 -9.88 -23.93 -36.20
CA GLY A 120 -9.35 -22.77 -35.47
C GLY A 120 -8.26 -23.19 -34.49
N GLU A 121 -7.08 -22.56 -34.60
CA GLU A 121 -5.84 -23.02 -33.96
C GLU A 121 -5.83 -22.86 -32.42
N GLU A 122 -5.62 -23.96 -31.68
CA GLU A 122 -5.31 -23.89 -30.25
C GLU A 122 -3.88 -23.36 -30.00
N LYS A 123 -3.76 -22.12 -29.53
CA LYS A 123 -2.51 -21.63 -28.91
C LYS A 123 -2.34 -22.21 -27.51
N ARG A 124 -1.43 -23.17 -27.39
CA ARG A 124 -0.90 -23.63 -26.11
C ARG A 124 0.10 -22.62 -25.55
N GLU A 125 -0.32 -21.82 -24.57
CA GLU A 125 0.64 -21.05 -23.76
C GLU A 125 1.21 -21.94 -22.65
N SER A 126 2.52 -22.15 -22.69
CA SER A 126 3.26 -22.97 -21.72
C SER A 126 3.49 -22.21 -20.42
N GLY A 127 3.03 -22.75 -19.30
CA GLY A 127 3.09 -22.10 -17.99
C GLY A 127 4.52 -21.82 -17.50
N GLY A 128 4.73 -20.58 -17.00
CA GLY A 128 5.88 -20.22 -16.18
C GLY A 128 5.49 -20.19 -14.71
N ARG A 129 5.94 -21.18 -13.92
CA ARG A 129 5.78 -21.17 -12.45
C ARG A 129 6.61 -20.05 -11.83
N GLY A 130 5.98 -18.89 -11.59
CA GLY A 130 6.49 -17.82 -10.75
C GLY A 130 5.72 -17.76 -9.43
N GLY A 131 6.42 -17.91 -8.29
CA GLY A 131 5.76 -17.93 -6.97
C GLY A 131 5.25 -16.57 -6.53
N GLY A 132 3.96 -16.30 -6.79
CA GLY A 132 3.13 -15.27 -6.16
C GLY A 132 1.86 -15.92 -5.62
N GLY A 133 1.40 -15.50 -4.44
CA GLY A 133 0.22 -16.12 -3.81
C GLY A 133 -1.10 -15.53 -4.32
N GLY A 134 -2.08 -16.39 -4.60
CA GLY A 134 -3.48 -16.00 -4.74
C GLY A 134 -3.99 -15.63 -6.14
N GLU A 135 -3.73 -16.47 -7.16
CA GLU A 135 -4.47 -16.46 -8.44
C GLU A 135 -5.68 -17.41 -8.37
N GLY A 136 -6.53 -17.24 -7.35
CA GLY A 136 -7.71 -18.08 -7.12
C GLY A 136 -8.93 -17.27 -6.71
N GLU A 137 -10.12 -17.76 -7.06
CA GLU A 137 -11.37 -17.22 -6.55
C GLU A 137 -11.56 -17.59 -5.08
N HIS A 138 -12.18 -16.71 -4.31
CA HIS A 138 -12.58 -17.03 -2.94
C HIS A 138 -13.78 -17.97 -3.04
N ALA A 139 -13.68 -19.12 -2.37
CA ALA A 139 -14.67 -20.19 -2.46
C ALA A 139 -15.66 -20.17 -1.28
N TYR A 140 -15.26 -19.58 -0.14
CA TYR A 140 -16.12 -19.43 1.03
C TYR A 140 -16.00 -18.05 1.69
N LEU A 141 -17.13 -17.59 2.21
CA LEU A 141 -17.27 -16.41 3.07
C LEU A 141 -17.81 -16.86 4.43
N LEU A 142 -17.02 -16.67 5.48
CA LEU A 142 -17.38 -17.00 6.86
C LEU A 142 -17.81 -15.72 7.60
N LEU A 143 -19.00 -15.76 8.19
CA LEU A 143 -19.62 -14.64 8.90
C LEU A 143 -19.85 -15.04 10.36
N SER A 144 -19.08 -14.45 11.28
CA SER A 144 -19.21 -14.74 12.71
C SER A 144 -20.31 -13.88 13.33
N ARG A 145 -21.15 -14.51 14.17
CA ARG A 145 -22.23 -13.89 14.93
C ARG A 145 -21.93 -13.99 16.43
N SER A 146 -22.83 -13.46 17.27
CA SER A 146 -22.64 -13.46 18.73
C SER A 146 -22.50 -14.87 19.33
N ASP A 147 -23.19 -15.86 18.76
CA ASP A 147 -23.39 -17.23 19.23
C ASP A 147 -23.02 -18.33 18.20
N SER A 148 -22.86 -17.97 16.93
CA SER A 148 -22.82 -18.89 15.79
C SER A 148 -21.90 -18.38 14.66
N THR A 149 -21.69 -19.19 13.62
CA THR A 149 -21.05 -18.80 12.36
C THR A 149 -21.91 -19.24 11.20
N MET A 150 -22.22 -18.31 10.30
CA MET A 150 -22.82 -18.57 8.99
C MET A 150 -21.68 -18.75 7.97
N VAL A 151 -21.78 -19.76 7.11
CA VAL A 151 -20.80 -20.05 6.06
C VAL A 151 -21.51 -20.03 4.71
N LEU A 152 -21.03 -19.19 3.80
CA LEU A 152 -21.56 -19.07 2.45
C LEU A 152 -20.53 -19.63 1.46
N ARG A 153 -20.97 -20.47 0.52
CA ARG A 153 -20.17 -20.84 -0.65
C ARG A 153 -20.30 -19.72 -1.69
N THR A 154 -19.18 -19.36 -2.31
CA THR A 154 -19.11 -18.30 -3.32
C THR A 154 -18.69 -18.87 -4.68
N GLY A 155 -19.23 -18.25 -5.74
CA GLY A 155 -19.02 -18.62 -7.14
C GLY A 155 -20.00 -17.83 -8.02
N GLN A 156 -20.62 -18.48 -9.02
CA GLN A 156 -21.63 -17.86 -9.88
C GLN A 156 -22.81 -17.26 -9.08
N GLU A 157 -23.19 -17.92 -7.99
CA GLU A 157 -24.13 -17.43 -6.98
C GLU A 157 -23.50 -17.54 -5.58
N ILE A 158 -24.08 -16.86 -4.60
CA ILE A 158 -23.67 -16.93 -3.19
C ILE A 158 -24.80 -17.62 -2.42
N ALA A 159 -24.49 -18.76 -1.81
CA ALA A 159 -25.48 -19.60 -1.12
C ALA A 159 -24.97 -20.08 0.25
N GLU A 160 -25.87 -20.25 1.21
CA GLU A 160 -25.53 -20.79 2.53
C GLU A 160 -25.19 -22.28 2.48
N LEU A 161 -24.25 -22.72 3.32
CA LEU A 161 -23.69 -24.06 3.32
C LEU A 161 -24.12 -24.84 4.57
N ASP A 162 -25.26 -25.51 4.48
CA ASP A 162 -25.88 -26.25 5.60
C ASP A 162 -25.04 -27.42 6.13
N SER A 163 -24.36 -28.15 5.24
CA SER A 163 -23.60 -29.37 5.58
C SER A 163 -22.13 -29.24 5.21
N SER A 164 -21.28 -29.03 6.21
CA SER A 164 -19.82 -28.93 6.05
C SER A 164 -19.07 -29.29 7.35
N GLY A 165 -17.75 -29.40 7.27
CA GLY A 165 -16.86 -29.57 8.42
C GLY A 165 -16.61 -28.30 9.23
N PHE A 166 -17.13 -27.15 8.79
CA PHE A 166 -16.97 -25.88 9.49
C PHE A 166 -17.76 -25.87 10.82
N ALA A 167 -17.23 -25.18 11.82
CA ALA A 167 -17.93 -24.90 13.07
C ALA A 167 -18.98 -23.79 12.84
N THR A 168 -20.25 -24.18 12.69
CA THR A 168 -21.39 -23.24 12.58
C THR A 168 -22.05 -22.94 13.94
N GLN A 169 -21.94 -23.86 14.90
CA GLN A 169 -22.57 -23.81 16.23
C GLN A 169 -21.80 -22.96 17.26
N ALA A 170 -20.81 -22.18 16.83
CA ALA A 170 -20.01 -21.31 17.68
C ALA A 170 -19.50 -20.10 16.88
N PRO A 171 -19.18 -18.97 17.54
CA PRO A 171 -18.54 -17.83 16.90
C PRO A 171 -17.12 -18.17 16.41
N THR A 172 -16.83 -17.81 15.17
CA THR A 172 -15.48 -17.81 14.62
C THR A 172 -14.72 -16.59 15.14
N VAL A 173 -13.49 -16.80 15.61
CA VAL A 173 -12.55 -15.76 16.07
C VAL A 173 -11.58 -15.40 14.96
N TYR A 174 -11.24 -16.35 14.08
CA TYR A 174 -10.41 -16.14 12.90
C TYR A 174 -10.68 -17.24 11.86
N ALA A 175 -10.62 -16.89 10.58
CA ALA A 175 -10.49 -17.87 9.50
C ALA A 175 -9.51 -17.37 8.42
N GLY A 176 -8.81 -18.31 7.79
CA GLY A 176 -7.80 -17.98 6.77
C GLY A 176 -7.28 -19.21 6.03
N ASN A 177 -6.34 -18.99 5.12
CA ASN A 177 -5.69 -20.04 4.34
C ASN A 177 -4.30 -20.37 4.89
N LEU A 178 -3.93 -21.66 4.87
CA LEU A 178 -2.68 -22.17 5.43
C LEU A 178 -2.12 -23.29 4.54
N GLY A 179 -0.79 -23.50 4.56
CA GLY A 179 -0.12 -24.47 3.70
C GLY A 179 -0.19 -24.08 2.23
N GLY A 180 0.20 -22.84 1.87
CA GLY A 180 0.18 -22.36 0.49
C GLY A 180 -1.23 -22.26 -0.11
N SER A 181 -2.25 -22.01 0.73
CA SER A 181 -3.69 -22.04 0.38
C SER A 181 -4.27 -23.41 0.02
N LYS A 182 -3.55 -24.51 0.27
CA LYS A 182 -4.09 -25.88 0.18
C LYS A 182 -5.17 -26.15 1.24
N TYR A 183 -5.04 -25.55 2.42
CA TYR A 183 -5.94 -25.74 3.54
C TYR A 183 -6.64 -24.46 3.98
N ILE A 184 -7.78 -24.64 4.64
CA ILE A 184 -8.53 -23.60 5.35
C ILE A 184 -8.37 -23.88 6.85
N VAL A 185 -8.02 -22.85 7.62
CA VAL A 185 -8.01 -22.91 9.08
C VAL A 185 -9.18 -22.08 9.63
N GLN A 186 -9.95 -22.67 10.54
CA GLN A 186 -11.00 -21.98 11.30
C GLN A 186 -10.69 -22.07 12.79
N VAL A 187 -10.67 -20.93 13.47
CA VAL A 187 -10.42 -20.83 14.91
C VAL A 187 -11.67 -20.32 15.61
N THR A 188 -12.18 -21.09 16.55
CA THR A 188 -13.25 -20.70 17.46
C THR A 188 -12.68 -20.33 18.83
N ALA A 189 -13.53 -19.94 19.79
CA ALA A 189 -13.09 -19.72 21.16
C ALA A 189 -12.50 -20.98 21.84
N THR A 190 -12.84 -22.19 21.36
CA THR A 190 -12.54 -23.48 22.03
C THR A 190 -11.68 -24.45 21.22
N ASP A 191 -11.53 -24.26 19.91
CA ASP A 191 -10.80 -25.19 19.06
C ASP A 191 -10.32 -24.58 17.74
N VAL A 192 -9.25 -25.18 17.20
CA VAL A 192 -8.70 -24.95 15.86
C VAL A 192 -9.10 -26.11 14.96
N ARG A 193 -9.57 -25.82 13.76
CA ARG A 193 -9.92 -26.82 12.73
C ARG A 193 -9.12 -26.59 11.48
N LEU A 194 -8.60 -27.69 10.91
CA LEU A 194 -8.03 -27.72 9.58
C LEU A 194 -9.04 -28.39 8.64
N LEU A 195 -9.34 -27.73 7.53
CA LEU A 195 -10.22 -28.22 6.49
C LEU A 195 -9.50 -28.20 5.13
N MET A 196 -9.92 -29.11 4.25
CA MET A 196 -9.65 -29.05 2.83
C MET A 196 -11.00 -29.04 2.13
N ASP A 197 -11.28 -27.93 1.43
CA ASP A 197 -12.63 -27.60 0.96
C ASP A 197 -13.68 -27.69 2.09
N VAL A 198 -14.83 -28.34 1.88
CA VAL A 198 -15.85 -28.54 2.94
C VAL A 198 -15.46 -29.59 3.99
N HIS A 199 -14.39 -30.36 3.80
CA HIS A 199 -14.07 -31.52 4.64
C HIS A 199 -13.10 -31.16 5.77
N GLN A 200 -13.52 -31.40 7.03
CA GLN A 200 -12.64 -31.26 8.19
C GLN A 200 -11.62 -32.41 8.23
N ILE A 201 -10.33 -32.08 8.15
CA ILE A 201 -9.23 -33.03 8.28
C ILE A 201 -9.00 -33.35 9.76
N CYS A 202 -8.76 -32.32 10.58
CA CYS A 202 -8.52 -32.49 12.00
C CYS A 202 -8.98 -31.29 12.83
N ARG A 203 -9.08 -31.50 14.15
CA ARG A 203 -9.51 -30.52 15.15
C ARG A 203 -8.65 -30.66 16.40
N ILE A 204 -8.14 -29.54 16.91
CA ILE A 204 -7.43 -29.47 18.19
C ILE A 204 -8.27 -28.65 19.19
N PRO A 205 -8.73 -29.24 20.31
CA PRO A 205 -9.35 -28.49 21.39
C PRO A 205 -8.31 -27.66 22.16
N LEU A 206 -8.74 -26.49 22.65
CA LEU A 206 -7.93 -25.54 23.40
C LEU A 206 -8.46 -25.39 24.82
N ASP A 207 -8.15 -26.36 25.68
CA ASP A 207 -8.68 -26.48 27.05
C ASP A 207 -8.04 -25.51 28.08
N ARG A 208 -7.44 -24.39 27.63
CA ARG A 208 -6.65 -23.47 28.47
C ARG A 208 -7.01 -22.00 28.27
N GLY A 209 -6.54 -21.16 29.18
CA GLY A 209 -6.47 -19.70 29.04
C GLY A 209 -7.78 -18.94 28.84
N GLY A 210 -8.93 -19.54 29.16
CA GLY A 210 -10.24 -18.88 29.06
C GLY A 210 -10.76 -18.75 27.62
N GLY A 211 -10.18 -19.48 26.67
CA GLY A 211 -10.52 -19.44 25.25
C GLY A 211 -9.65 -18.50 24.42
N VAL A 212 -9.83 -18.56 23.10
CA VAL A 212 -9.06 -17.75 22.14
C VAL A 212 -9.50 -16.30 22.13
N ARG A 213 -8.53 -15.38 22.23
CA ARG A 213 -8.71 -13.93 22.07
C ARG A 213 -8.43 -13.46 20.65
N ALA A 214 -7.39 -13.98 20.02
CA ALA A 214 -6.97 -13.62 18.66
C ALA A 214 -6.15 -14.74 18.02
N CYS A 215 -6.10 -14.76 16.69
CA CYS A 215 -5.21 -15.60 15.89
C CYS A 215 -4.71 -14.79 14.69
N ASP A 216 -3.50 -15.06 14.20
CA ASP A 216 -2.96 -14.49 12.96
C ASP A 216 -1.92 -15.44 12.34
N LEU A 217 -1.77 -15.40 11.02
CA LEU A 217 -1.03 -16.42 10.25
C LEU A 217 0.33 -15.93 9.75
N CYS A 218 1.33 -16.83 9.81
CA CYS A 218 2.59 -16.73 9.08
C CYS A 218 2.93 -18.12 8.53
N ASP A 219 2.33 -18.43 7.37
CA ASP A 219 2.37 -19.73 6.68
C ASP A 219 3.78 -20.39 6.74
N PRO A 220 3.93 -21.64 7.25
CA PRO A 220 2.91 -22.65 7.61
C PRO A 220 2.35 -22.59 9.05
N TYR A 221 2.56 -21.50 9.78
CA TYR A 221 2.16 -21.36 11.17
C TYR A 221 0.91 -20.49 11.38
N ALA A 222 0.12 -20.84 12.38
CA ALA A 222 -0.90 -20.00 12.99
C ALA A 222 -0.49 -19.68 14.44
N VAL A 223 -0.43 -18.41 14.80
CA VAL A 223 -0.14 -17.98 16.18
C VAL A 223 -1.45 -17.58 16.85
N ILE A 224 -1.66 -18.08 18.08
CA ILE A 224 -2.92 -17.95 18.82
C ILE A 224 -2.64 -17.28 20.17
N LEU A 225 -3.39 -16.23 20.51
CA LEU A 225 -3.38 -15.60 21.83
C LEU A 225 -4.66 -15.99 22.59
N LEU A 226 -4.50 -16.49 23.80
CA LEU A 226 -5.62 -16.79 24.71
C LEU A 226 -5.99 -15.58 25.57
N VAL A 227 -7.19 -15.61 26.16
CA VAL A 227 -7.72 -14.52 27.01
C VAL A 227 -6.84 -14.26 28.24
N ASP A 228 -6.15 -15.25 28.78
CA ASP A 228 -5.19 -15.10 29.89
C ASP A 228 -3.82 -14.52 29.48
N GLY A 229 -3.55 -14.40 28.18
CA GLY A 229 -2.27 -13.93 27.63
C GLY A 229 -1.26 -15.03 27.29
N THR A 230 -1.63 -16.30 27.43
CA THR A 230 -0.85 -17.44 26.92
C THR A 230 -0.84 -17.41 25.40
N VAL A 231 0.31 -17.71 24.79
CA VAL A 231 0.46 -17.86 23.34
C VAL A 231 0.61 -19.34 22.98
N ALA A 232 0.00 -19.75 21.88
CA ALA A 232 0.15 -21.04 21.23
C ALA A 232 0.63 -20.85 19.78
N VAL A 233 1.34 -21.85 19.26
CA VAL A 233 1.73 -21.96 17.86
C VAL A 233 1.15 -23.25 17.32
N VAL A 234 0.48 -23.17 16.18
CA VAL A 234 -0.05 -24.32 15.45
C VAL A 234 0.64 -24.38 14.10
N GLU A 235 1.22 -25.52 13.75
CA GLU A 235 1.87 -25.80 12.47
C GLU A 235 1.03 -26.80 11.67
N VAL A 236 0.92 -26.61 10.35
CA VAL A 236 0.44 -27.68 9.45
C VAL A 236 1.63 -28.54 9.04
N VAL A 237 1.59 -29.83 9.41
CA VAL A 237 2.62 -30.81 9.05
C VAL A 237 2.00 -31.84 8.11
N GLU A 238 2.49 -31.88 6.87
CA GLU A 238 2.12 -32.91 5.89
C GLU A 238 2.98 -34.15 6.09
N LYS A 239 2.36 -35.29 6.37
CA LYS A 239 3.06 -36.58 6.42
C LYS A 239 3.05 -37.22 5.04
N GLY A 240 4.16 -37.13 4.34
CA GLY A 240 4.36 -37.86 3.09
C GLY A 240 4.19 -39.36 3.28
N GLY A 241 3.39 -40.00 2.42
CA GLY A 241 3.10 -41.43 2.44
C GLY A 241 4.33 -42.28 2.16
N GLY A 242 5.13 -42.56 3.20
CA GLY A 242 6.31 -43.41 3.13
C GLY A 242 5.95 -44.90 3.07
N GLY A 243 5.43 -45.37 1.93
CA GLY A 243 5.17 -46.79 1.68
C GLY A 243 4.73 -47.06 0.24
N ASP A 244 5.23 -48.15 -0.34
CA ASP A 244 4.93 -48.61 -1.71
C ASP A 244 3.51 -49.21 -1.84
N GLY A 245 2.47 -48.44 -1.49
CA GLY A 245 1.05 -48.80 -1.61
C GLY A 245 0.28 -47.73 -2.38
N GLU A 246 -0.54 -48.15 -3.34
CA GLU A 246 -1.22 -47.26 -4.30
C GLU A 246 -2.31 -46.34 -3.69
N ASP A 247 -2.61 -46.47 -2.38
CA ASP A 247 -3.62 -45.68 -1.64
C ASP A 247 -3.00 -44.69 -0.62
N GLY A 248 -1.75 -44.25 -0.85
CA GLY A 248 -1.02 -43.32 0.03
C GLY A 248 -1.57 -41.89 0.07
N GLN A 249 -2.73 -41.67 0.68
CA GLN A 249 -3.30 -40.33 0.89
C GLN A 249 -2.39 -39.48 1.81
N GLU A 250 -2.10 -38.24 1.41
CA GLU A 250 -1.33 -37.29 2.23
C GLU A 250 -2.15 -36.88 3.47
N GLU A 251 -1.80 -37.40 4.65
CA GLU A 251 -2.39 -36.97 5.91
C GLU A 251 -1.71 -35.70 6.43
N ALA A 252 -2.38 -34.56 6.26
CA ALA A 252 -2.02 -33.32 6.93
C ALA A 252 -2.55 -33.31 8.38
N ILE A 253 -1.70 -32.93 9.32
CA ILE A 253 -2.08 -32.77 10.73
C ILE A 253 -1.72 -31.38 11.24
N LEU A 254 -2.46 -30.93 12.26
CA LEU A 254 -2.06 -29.78 13.06
C LEU A 254 -1.15 -30.24 14.21
N GLN A 255 -0.04 -29.54 14.43
CA GLN A 255 0.85 -29.72 15.58
C GLN A 255 0.80 -28.46 16.46
N LEU A 256 0.32 -28.63 17.71
CA LEU A 256 0.18 -27.55 18.68
C LEU A 256 1.38 -27.50 19.64
N THR A 257 2.03 -26.33 19.72
CA THR A 257 3.17 -26.03 20.61
C THR A 257 2.83 -24.85 21.52
N TRP A 258 3.27 -24.93 22.78
CA TRP A 258 3.10 -23.87 23.79
C TRP A 258 4.48 -23.27 24.13
N PRO A 259 4.91 -22.17 23.48
CA PRO A 259 6.23 -21.59 23.71
C PRO A 259 6.39 -21.00 25.13
N ASP A 260 7.55 -21.22 25.76
CA ASP A 260 7.89 -20.60 27.06
C ASP A 260 8.35 -19.15 26.86
N ILE A 261 7.37 -18.25 26.81
CA ILE A 261 7.62 -16.81 26.71
C ILE A 261 8.04 -16.26 28.07
N LYS A 262 9.17 -15.54 28.10
CA LYS A 262 9.71 -14.89 29.31
C LYS A 262 8.61 -14.17 30.11
N LYS A 263 8.60 -14.42 31.42
CA LYS A 263 7.67 -13.84 32.38
C LYS A 263 7.83 -12.30 32.43
N GLY A 264 6.81 -11.61 31.94
CA GLY A 264 6.65 -10.16 31.98
C GLY A 264 5.21 -9.80 32.34
N SER A 265 4.79 -8.58 32.00
CA SER A 265 3.37 -8.21 31.96
C SER A 265 2.61 -9.07 30.94
N LYS A 266 1.29 -9.21 31.12
CA LYS A 266 0.44 -10.08 30.28
C LYS A 266 0.45 -9.62 28.81
N VAL A 267 0.46 -10.58 27.88
CA VAL A 267 0.32 -10.30 26.43
C VAL A 267 -1.14 -9.97 26.11
N THR A 268 -1.36 -8.93 25.31
CA THR A 268 -2.69 -8.34 25.02
C THR A 268 -3.08 -8.38 23.55
N LEU A 269 -2.08 -8.36 22.66
CA LEU A 269 -2.20 -8.33 21.20
C LEU A 269 -1.09 -9.17 20.56
N LEU A 270 -1.37 -9.70 19.37
CA LEU A 270 -0.42 -10.37 18.49
C LEU A 270 -0.59 -9.85 17.06
N SER A 271 0.46 -9.95 16.24
CA SER A 271 0.37 -9.96 14.77
C SER A 271 1.50 -10.82 14.20
N SER A 272 1.18 -11.64 13.21
CA SER A 272 2.08 -12.58 12.54
C SER A 272 2.54 -12.00 11.19
N TYR A 273 3.77 -12.31 10.78
CA TYR A 273 4.34 -11.79 9.53
C TYR A 273 5.30 -12.79 8.89
N THR A 274 5.12 -13.04 7.58
CA THR A 274 6.08 -13.76 6.75
C THR A 274 6.92 -12.76 5.97
N ASP A 275 8.19 -12.59 6.34
CA ASP A 275 9.12 -11.69 5.66
C ASP A 275 9.62 -12.28 4.34
N LYS A 276 9.34 -11.55 3.28
CA LYS A 276 9.83 -11.75 1.92
C LYS A 276 10.83 -10.68 1.49
N SER A 277 11.08 -9.67 2.33
CA SER A 277 12.00 -8.57 2.02
C SER A 277 13.47 -8.96 2.19
N GLY A 278 13.76 -9.91 3.09
CA GLY A 278 15.13 -10.20 3.52
C GLY A 278 15.72 -9.11 4.43
N LEU A 279 14.91 -8.18 4.95
CA LEU A 279 15.33 -7.20 5.95
C LEU A 279 15.40 -7.80 7.35
N PHE A 280 14.59 -8.82 7.64
CA PHE A 280 14.53 -9.46 8.95
C PHE A 280 15.69 -10.45 9.13
N THR A 281 16.91 -9.93 9.28
CA THR A 281 18.14 -10.73 9.42
C THR A 281 18.75 -10.61 10.82
N LEU A 282 19.16 -11.73 11.40
CA LEU A 282 19.96 -11.78 12.64
C LEU A 282 21.47 -11.73 12.39
N GLU A 283 21.90 -12.03 11.16
CA GLU A 283 23.30 -12.07 10.74
C GLU A 283 23.86 -10.66 10.52
N VAL A 284 24.98 -10.35 11.17
CA VAL A 284 25.86 -9.27 10.75
C VAL A 284 26.65 -9.79 9.56
N GLY A 285 26.22 -9.45 8.34
CA GLY A 285 26.88 -9.91 7.12
C GLY A 285 28.33 -9.45 7.06
N GLU A 286 29.21 -10.37 6.66
CA GLU A 286 30.58 -10.06 6.23
C GLU A 286 30.55 -9.16 4.99
N GLU A 287 31.67 -8.49 4.71
CA GLU A 287 31.80 -7.42 3.71
C GLU A 287 31.37 -7.88 2.31
N ASP A 288 30.30 -7.27 1.80
CA ASP A 288 29.98 -7.25 0.38
C ASP A 288 30.30 -5.83 -0.12
N ASP A 289 31.57 -5.60 -0.46
CA ASP A 289 32.11 -4.36 -1.03
C ASP A 289 31.59 -4.17 -2.47
N GLY A 290 30.26 -4.05 -2.61
CA GLY A 290 29.57 -4.23 -3.89
C GLY A 290 28.35 -3.36 -4.15
N ASP A 291 27.85 -2.58 -3.17
CA ASP A 291 26.66 -1.71 -3.38
C ASP A 291 26.69 -0.37 -2.60
N ASP A 292 27.88 0.20 -2.41
CA ASP A 292 28.01 1.64 -2.08
C ASP A 292 27.82 2.48 -3.35
N ASN A 293 26.57 2.58 -3.79
CA ASN A 293 26.13 3.61 -4.73
C ASN A 293 24.81 4.25 -4.25
N GLU A 294 24.75 4.56 -2.95
CA GLU A 294 23.81 5.57 -2.44
C GLU A 294 24.19 6.93 -3.04
N GLY A 295 23.48 7.31 -4.10
CA GLY A 295 23.62 8.65 -4.68
C GLY A 295 23.25 9.71 -3.64
N GLU A 296 24.14 10.69 -3.45
CA GLU A 296 23.88 11.86 -2.61
C GLU A 296 22.58 12.56 -3.07
N VAL A 297 21.57 12.56 -2.20
CA VAL A 297 20.41 13.45 -2.34
C VAL A 297 20.62 14.61 -1.36
N PRO A 298 20.93 15.83 -1.84
CA PRO A 298 21.11 16.97 -0.95
C PRO A 298 19.77 17.34 -0.30
N GLY A 299 19.78 17.46 1.03
CA GLY A 299 18.63 17.93 1.79
C GLY A 299 18.35 19.42 1.55
N PRO A 300 17.08 19.86 1.65
CA PRO A 300 16.75 21.28 1.56
C PRO A 300 16.99 21.98 2.91
N ASP A 301 17.51 23.22 2.89
CA ASP A 301 16.60 24.32 3.25
C ASP A 301 17.01 25.73 2.79
N HIS A 302 15.96 26.51 2.55
CA HIS A 302 15.83 27.96 2.38
C HIS A 302 17.05 28.90 2.21
N SER A 303 17.25 29.32 0.94
CA SER A 303 17.25 30.72 0.48
C SER A 303 17.64 31.85 1.45
N LYS A 304 18.71 32.59 1.11
CA LYS A 304 18.63 34.05 0.87
C LYS A 304 19.85 34.63 0.13
N GLU A 305 19.52 35.47 -0.87
CA GLU A 305 20.18 36.71 -1.30
C GLU A 305 21.73 36.77 -1.44
N LEU A 306 22.16 36.94 -2.70
CA LEU A 306 23.47 37.49 -3.08
C LEU A 306 23.53 38.99 -2.74
N PHE A 307 24.59 39.44 -2.05
CA PHE A 307 25.37 40.68 -2.30
C PHE A 307 26.60 40.71 -1.33
N PRO A 308 27.67 41.49 -1.59
CA PRO A 308 29.03 41.05 -1.29
C PRO A 308 29.51 41.34 0.14
N PRO A 309 30.48 40.58 0.67
CA PRO A 309 31.08 40.85 1.97
C PRO A 309 32.10 41.99 1.88
N SER A 310 31.80 43.09 2.56
CA SER A 310 32.79 44.08 2.95
C SER A 310 33.54 43.62 4.21
N THR A 311 34.86 43.65 4.15
CA THR A 311 35.70 44.26 5.20
C THR A 311 35.73 43.60 6.60
N GLU A 312 36.78 42.78 6.82
CA GLU A 312 37.66 42.78 8.01
C GLU A 312 37.16 42.19 9.36
N TRP A 313 37.97 41.57 10.24
CA TRP A 313 39.40 41.14 10.23
C TRP A 313 39.58 39.91 11.17
N PRO A 314 40.71 39.18 11.12
CA PRO A 314 40.92 37.92 11.84
C PRO A 314 41.66 38.05 13.19
N GLN A 315 41.48 37.05 14.06
CA GLN A 315 42.29 36.75 15.25
C GLN A 315 42.25 35.23 15.46
N THR A 316 43.30 34.47 15.74
CA THR A 316 44.78 34.62 15.73
C THR A 316 45.29 33.16 15.55
N LYS A 317 46.49 32.80 15.10
CA LYS A 317 47.84 33.35 15.30
C LYS A 317 48.76 32.64 14.30
N MET A 318 49.62 33.37 13.58
CA MET A 318 50.69 32.77 12.77
C MET A 318 51.96 32.58 13.62
N GLU A 319 52.67 31.49 13.37
CA GLU A 319 54.14 31.46 13.47
C GLU A 319 54.68 31.11 12.06
N VAL A 320 55.88 31.61 11.76
CA VAL A 320 56.39 31.84 10.41
C VAL A 320 57.46 30.80 10.06
N GLU A 321 57.46 30.28 8.83
CA GLU A 321 58.63 30.18 7.92
C GLU A 321 58.29 29.34 6.65
N GLU A 322 58.95 29.68 5.53
CA GLU A 322 58.95 28.98 4.22
C GLU A 322 57.72 29.15 3.27
N GLU A 323 57.37 30.41 2.93
CA GLU A 323 56.95 30.74 1.55
C GLU A 323 58.19 31.17 0.75
N ASP A 324 58.69 30.35 -0.21
CA ASP A 324 59.59 30.84 -1.28
C ASP A 324 59.84 29.87 -2.49
N GLU A 325 59.06 28.79 -2.68
CA GLU A 325 59.39 27.76 -3.71
C GLU A 325 58.29 27.38 -4.72
N LEU A 326 57.11 28.01 -4.73
CA LEU A 326 55.97 27.65 -5.60
C LEU A 326 55.53 28.73 -6.59
N LEU A 327 56.44 29.64 -6.95
CA LEU A 327 56.31 30.49 -8.14
C LEU A 327 57.34 30.02 -9.20
N TYR A 328 56.90 29.89 -10.44
CA TYR A 328 57.62 29.37 -11.62
C TYR A 328 57.68 27.83 -11.80
N GLY A 329 56.82 27.30 -12.68
CA GLY A 329 56.84 25.93 -13.20
C GLY A 329 55.84 25.78 -14.35
N ASP A 330 56.33 25.55 -15.57
CA ASP A 330 55.59 25.81 -16.82
C ASP A 330 54.46 24.82 -17.19
N ILE A 331 53.52 25.34 -17.98
CA ILE A 331 52.41 24.62 -18.60
C ILE A 331 52.86 24.05 -19.95
N ASP A 332 53.30 22.78 -20.01
CA ASP A 332 53.48 22.09 -21.32
C ASP A 332 53.51 20.54 -21.23
N ALA A 333 52.60 19.92 -20.48
CA ALA A 333 52.56 18.47 -20.24
C ALA A 333 51.22 17.78 -20.56
N LEU A 334 50.36 18.39 -21.39
CA LEU A 334 49.06 17.84 -21.80
C LEU A 334 48.82 17.95 -23.32
N THR A 335 49.59 17.18 -24.11
CA THR A 335 49.14 16.52 -25.36
C THR A 335 50.23 15.61 -25.93
N ASN A 336 49.81 14.59 -26.69
CA ASN A 336 50.64 13.69 -27.51
C ASN A 336 51.65 12.77 -26.79
N ARG A 337 51.18 11.54 -26.47
CA ARG A 337 51.72 10.34 -27.16
C ARG A 337 50.84 9.10 -27.00
N GLU A 338 50.03 8.83 -28.02
CA GLU A 338 49.60 7.46 -28.30
C GLU A 338 50.74 6.64 -28.97
N LYS A 339 50.52 5.32 -29.00
CA LYS A 339 51.15 4.28 -29.88
C LYS A 339 52.45 3.63 -29.40
N GLY A 340 52.28 2.43 -28.85
CA GLY A 340 53.30 1.37 -28.74
C GLY A 340 52.71 0.05 -28.22
N ARG A 341 52.36 -0.89 -29.12
CA ARG A 341 52.14 -2.32 -28.76
C ARG A 341 53.52 -3.00 -28.75
N LEU A 342 53.86 -3.90 -27.82
CA LEU A 342 53.65 -5.36 -27.84
C LEU A 342 54.49 -5.97 -26.67
N SER A 343 54.28 -7.16 -26.11
CA SER A 343 53.09 -8.03 -25.97
C SER A 343 53.46 -9.29 -25.16
N GLU A 344 52.70 -9.68 -24.13
CA GLU A 344 52.86 -10.99 -23.48
C GLU A 344 51.50 -11.55 -23.00
N ASN A 345 51.31 -12.86 -23.16
CA ASN A 345 50.03 -13.55 -22.90
C ASN A 345 49.99 -14.10 -21.48
N VAL A 346 48.89 -13.83 -20.75
CA VAL A 346 48.48 -14.63 -19.59
C VAL A 346 47.00 -14.99 -19.75
N ASP A 347 46.71 -16.28 -19.80
CA ASP A 347 45.36 -16.83 -19.92
C ASP A 347 44.51 -16.51 -18.68
N VAL A 348 43.61 -15.52 -18.80
CA VAL A 348 42.52 -15.33 -17.83
C VAL A 348 41.28 -16.05 -18.37
N LYS A 349 41.06 -17.27 -17.86
CA LYS A 349 39.78 -17.98 -18.03
C LYS A 349 38.65 -17.13 -17.43
N LYS A 350 37.89 -16.46 -18.30
CA LYS A 350 36.60 -15.85 -17.93
C LYS A 350 35.58 -16.95 -17.68
N GLU A 351 35.51 -17.45 -16.45
CA GLU A 351 34.30 -18.12 -16.00
C GLU A 351 33.17 -17.09 -15.90
N ASN A 352 32.16 -17.24 -16.75
CA ASN A 352 30.88 -16.58 -16.57
C ASN A 352 30.24 -17.10 -15.27
N ARG A 353 30.54 -16.45 -14.13
CA ARG A 353 29.68 -16.55 -12.95
C ARG A 353 28.36 -15.85 -13.27
N ILE A 354 27.46 -16.62 -13.89
CA ILE A 354 26.03 -16.33 -13.92
C ILE A 354 25.63 -16.04 -12.47
N TYR A 355 25.14 -14.83 -12.20
CA TYR A 355 24.57 -14.47 -10.90
C TYR A 355 23.37 -15.40 -10.65
N LYS A 356 23.59 -16.46 -9.86
CA LYS A 356 22.50 -17.23 -9.26
C LYS A 356 21.89 -16.40 -8.13
N GLY A 357 21.10 -15.39 -8.51
CA GLY A 357 20.22 -14.66 -7.61
C GLY A 357 19.11 -15.59 -7.12
N GLY A 358 19.43 -16.45 -6.16
CA GLY A 358 18.43 -17.26 -5.47
C GLY A 358 17.58 -16.36 -4.58
N ARG A 359 16.25 -16.42 -4.74
CA ARG A 359 15.31 -15.81 -3.79
C ARG A 359 15.63 -16.35 -2.40
N ARG A 360 15.97 -15.47 -1.45
CA ARG A 360 16.18 -15.87 -0.05
C ARG A 360 14.87 -16.48 0.47
N ALA A 361 14.96 -17.55 1.25
CA ALA A 361 13.77 -18.20 1.80
C ALA A 361 12.98 -17.22 2.68
N ASP A 362 11.65 -17.30 2.58
CA ASP A 362 10.71 -16.56 3.42
C ASP A 362 10.96 -16.91 4.91
N THR A 363 10.82 -15.92 5.81
CA THR A 363 11.06 -16.12 7.26
C THR A 363 9.87 -15.65 8.10
N GLN A 364 9.52 -16.39 9.15
CA GLN A 364 8.30 -16.17 9.91
C GLN A 364 8.58 -15.49 11.26
N TRP A 365 7.74 -14.50 11.57
CA TRP A 365 7.90 -13.61 12.71
C TRP A 365 6.55 -13.37 13.40
N CYS A 366 6.61 -13.06 14.70
CA CYS A 366 5.44 -12.66 15.48
C CYS A 366 5.77 -11.42 16.32
N VAL A 367 4.89 -10.42 16.31
CA VAL A 367 4.96 -9.23 17.15
C VAL A 367 3.91 -9.33 18.25
N LEU A 368 4.32 -9.17 19.49
CA LEU A 368 3.44 -9.18 20.66
C LEU A 368 3.44 -7.80 21.33
N SER A 369 2.31 -7.39 21.88
CA SER A 369 2.25 -6.25 22.81
C SER A 369 1.74 -6.66 24.18
N ARG A 370 2.27 -6.04 25.23
CA ARG A 370 1.95 -6.35 26.63
C ARG A 370 1.17 -5.23 27.33
N GLU A 371 0.56 -5.54 28.46
CA GLU A 371 -0.23 -4.60 29.29
C GLU A 371 0.57 -3.37 29.78
N ASP A 372 1.91 -3.42 29.82
CA ASP A 372 2.76 -2.27 30.15
C ASP A 372 3.03 -1.31 28.96
N GLY A 373 2.49 -1.61 27.78
CA GLY A 373 2.69 -0.82 26.56
C GLY A 373 3.98 -1.14 25.80
N SER A 374 4.73 -2.18 26.21
CA SER A 374 5.86 -2.68 25.44
C SER A 374 5.42 -3.47 24.20
N VAL A 375 6.30 -3.51 23.20
CA VAL A 375 6.16 -4.30 21.97
C VAL A 375 7.43 -5.14 21.78
N GLU A 376 7.26 -6.41 21.48
CA GLU A 376 8.32 -7.41 21.39
C GLU A 376 8.16 -8.23 20.11
N LEU A 377 9.28 -8.59 19.47
CA LEU A 377 9.29 -9.34 18.22
C LEU A 377 10.07 -10.64 18.37
N TYR A 378 9.47 -11.73 17.87
CA TYR A 378 9.87 -13.11 18.09
C TYR A 378 10.06 -13.84 16.75
N SER A 379 11.04 -14.74 16.66
CA SER A 379 11.12 -15.72 15.56
C SER A 379 10.02 -16.77 15.70
N VAL A 380 9.56 -17.31 14.57
CA VAL A 380 8.64 -18.45 14.52
C VAL A 380 9.33 -19.55 13.70
N PRO A 381 9.38 -20.81 14.17
CA PRO A 381 8.64 -21.37 15.30
C PRO A 381 9.31 -21.27 16.69
N GLU A 382 10.59 -20.90 16.81
CA GLU A 382 11.33 -21.09 18.08
C GLU A 382 10.91 -20.13 19.20
N PHE A 383 10.16 -19.07 18.89
CA PHE A 383 9.75 -18.03 19.84
C PHE A 383 10.93 -17.40 20.61
N LYS A 384 12.05 -17.19 19.90
CA LYS A 384 13.19 -16.43 20.40
C LYS A 384 12.92 -14.94 20.28
N LEU A 385 13.01 -14.19 21.38
CA LEU A 385 12.94 -12.73 21.38
C LEU A 385 14.14 -12.14 20.64
N VAL A 386 13.91 -11.33 19.60
CA VAL A 386 14.95 -10.75 18.73
C VAL A 386 14.92 -9.22 18.63
N PHE A 387 13.85 -8.57 19.11
CA PHE A 387 13.69 -7.11 19.15
C PHE A 387 12.68 -6.72 20.25
N SER A 388 12.89 -5.63 20.97
CA SER A 388 11.98 -5.14 22.02
C SER A 388 11.95 -3.61 22.09
N VAL A 389 10.77 -3.03 22.31
CA VAL A 389 10.54 -1.59 22.47
C VAL A 389 9.74 -1.35 23.74
N ARG A 390 10.36 -0.74 24.75
CA ARG A 390 9.71 -0.52 26.06
C ARG A 390 8.80 0.70 26.10
N ASN A 391 9.05 1.70 25.27
CA ASN A 391 8.32 2.97 25.24
C ASN A 391 7.45 3.13 23.97
N PHE A 392 6.89 2.03 23.44
CA PHE A 392 6.12 2.07 22.20
C PHE A 392 4.89 2.98 22.31
N SER A 393 4.21 2.96 23.47
CA SER A 393 3.12 3.88 23.82
C SER A 393 3.43 5.37 23.68
N SER A 394 4.70 5.80 23.70
CA SER A 394 5.07 7.22 23.48
C SER A 394 5.23 7.58 22.00
N ALA A 395 4.89 6.67 21.08
CA ALA A 395 4.94 6.82 19.62
C ALA A 395 6.22 7.52 19.10
N PRO A 396 7.44 7.11 19.54
CA PRO A 396 8.68 7.82 19.20
C PRO A 396 8.97 7.78 17.69
N ASN A 397 9.71 8.76 17.17
CA ASN A 397 10.00 8.85 15.72
C ASN A 397 10.85 7.70 15.17
N THR A 398 11.53 6.94 16.03
CA THR A 398 12.30 5.75 15.64
C THR A 398 12.18 4.70 16.73
N LEU A 399 11.80 3.48 16.37
CA LEU A 399 11.87 2.33 17.25
C LEU A 399 13.29 1.78 17.22
N LYS A 400 13.90 1.68 18.41
CA LYS A 400 15.24 1.11 18.61
C LYS A 400 15.10 -0.09 19.52
N ASP A 401 15.86 -1.16 19.24
CA ASP A 401 15.87 -2.31 20.12
C ASP A 401 16.39 -1.94 21.52
N SER A 402 15.57 -2.21 22.53
CA SER A 402 15.85 -2.05 23.95
C SER A 402 16.62 -3.25 24.52
N GLY A 403 16.68 -4.37 23.80
CA GLY A 403 17.33 -5.60 24.25
C GLY A 403 16.49 -6.38 25.26
N ALA A 404 16.97 -7.58 25.60
CA ALA A 404 16.26 -8.51 26.47
C ALA A 404 15.94 -7.94 27.87
N TRP A 405 14.87 -8.46 28.47
CA TRP A 405 14.53 -8.29 29.88
C TRP A 405 15.15 -9.42 30.75
N PRO A 406 15.56 -9.14 32.00
CA PRO A 406 15.73 -7.81 32.60
C PRO A 406 16.95 -7.07 32.03
N PRO A 407 17.06 -5.72 32.18
CA PRO A 407 18.27 -5.01 31.81
C PRO A 407 19.48 -5.61 32.55
N GLN A 408 20.57 -5.89 31.83
CA GLN A 408 21.86 -6.11 32.46
C GLN A 408 22.17 -4.91 33.35
N GLN A 409 22.40 -5.16 34.64
CA GLN A 409 22.82 -4.12 35.56
C GLN A 409 24.19 -3.62 35.10
N SER A 410 24.28 -2.34 34.74
CA SER A 410 25.56 -1.68 34.54
C SER A 410 26.38 -1.81 35.83
N PRO A 411 27.69 -2.13 35.77
CA PRO A 411 28.53 -2.30 36.97
C PRO A 411 28.64 -1.05 37.86
N HIS A 412 28.16 0.10 37.37
CA HIS A 412 28.16 1.36 38.09
C HIS A 412 26.74 1.68 38.61
N PRO A 413 26.53 1.72 39.94
CA PRO A 413 25.32 2.26 40.52
C PRO A 413 25.33 3.79 40.35
N VAL A 414 24.70 4.29 39.28
CA VAL A 414 24.47 5.72 39.12
C VAL A 414 23.51 6.17 40.22
N ALA A 415 23.97 7.04 41.12
CA ALA A 415 23.20 7.46 42.28
C ALA A 415 21.90 8.15 41.84
N ALA A 416 20.76 7.65 42.35
CA ALA A 416 19.43 8.17 42.02
C ALA A 416 19.17 9.55 42.68
N SER A 417 19.72 10.61 42.08
CA SER A 417 19.56 12.01 42.52
C SER A 417 18.39 12.72 41.83
N SER A 418 17.14 12.35 42.18
CA SER A 418 16.02 13.30 42.24
C SER A 418 14.74 12.65 42.78
N LYS A 419 14.40 12.96 44.05
CA LYS A 419 13.07 12.71 44.60
C LYS A 419 12.10 13.84 44.21
N THR A 420 11.77 13.95 42.93
CA THR A 420 10.59 14.69 42.49
C THR A 420 9.41 13.71 42.42
N LYS A 421 8.67 13.59 43.53
CA LYS A 421 7.39 12.86 43.56
C LYS A 421 6.31 13.66 42.82
N SER A 422 6.33 13.69 41.49
CA SER A 422 5.14 13.99 40.71
C SER A 422 4.19 12.80 40.84
N LYS A 423 3.11 12.97 41.62
CA LYS A 423 1.94 12.08 41.54
C LYS A 423 1.18 12.38 40.23
N SER A 424 1.75 11.98 39.10
CA SER A 424 1.00 11.78 37.86
C SER A 424 0.71 10.29 37.74
N THR A 425 -0.54 9.91 37.99
CA THR A 425 -1.06 8.57 37.69
C THR A 425 -1.30 8.44 36.19
N ASP A 426 -0.26 8.70 35.40
CA ASP A 426 -0.28 8.54 33.95
C ASP A 426 -0.08 7.05 33.69
N ARG A 427 -1.19 6.33 33.49
CA ARG A 427 -1.13 4.99 32.92
C ARG A 427 -0.57 5.12 31.51
N PRO A 428 0.38 4.28 31.07
CA PRO A 428 0.85 4.31 29.70
C PRO A 428 -0.32 4.15 28.74
N VAL A 429 -0.31 4.93 27.65
CA VAL A 429 -1.28 4.83 26.55
C VAL A 429 -1.36 3.38 26.09
N GLY A 430 -2.57 2.82 26.09
CA GLY A 430 -2.78 1.42 25.73
C GLY A 430 -2.55 1.20 24.24
N VAL A 431 -1.85 0.12 23.89
CA VAL A 431 -1.87 -0.38 22.50
C VAL A 431 -3.22 -1.07 22.30
N GLY A 432 -4.09 -0.48 21.50
CA GLY A 432 -5.43 -1.00 21.21
C GLY A 432 -5.45 -2.04 20.10
N GLU A 433 -4.55 -1.90 19.13
CA GLU A 433 -4.38 -2.82 18.00
C GLU A 433 -2.95 -2.72 17.45
N LEU A 434 -2.44 -3.81 16.86
CA LEU A 434 -1.09 -3.95 16.32
C LEU A 434 -1.13 -4.79 15.04
N LEU A 435 -0.41 -4.40 14.00
CA LEU A 435 -0.35 -5.10 12.72
C LEU A 435 1.04 -4.94 12.08
N LEU A 436 1.71 -6.05 11.75
CA LEU A 436 2.93 -6.07 10.95
C LEU A 436 2.63 -6.68 9.58
N LEU A 437 2.90 -5.96 8.50
CA LEU A 437 2.71 -6.45 7.13
C LEU A 437 3.87 -6.05 6.21
N GLY A 438 4.02 -6.75 5.09
CA GLY A 438 5.03 -6.47 4.06
C GLY A 438 4.38 -6.30 2.70
N VAL A 439 4.87 -5.32 1.93
CA VAL A 439 4.32 -4.99 0.60
C VAL A 439 5.38 -5.23 -0.45
N GLU A 440 5.18 -6.26 -1.28
CA GLU A 440 6.10 -6.64 -2.35
C GLU A 440 6.16 -5.57 -3.46
N SER A 441 7.36 -5.23 -3.91
CA SER A 441 7.55 -4.44 -5.14
C SER A 441 7.56 -5.36 -6.37
N HIS A 442 6.63 -5.12 -7.31
CA HIS A 442 6.67 -5.72 -8.65
C HIS A 442 7.98 -5.43 -9.41
N VAL A 443 8.72 -4.38 -9.02
CA VAL A 443 10.02 -4.01 -9.59
C VAL A 443 11.11 -4.32 -8.57
N GLY A 444 11.92 -5.34 -8.85
CA GLY A 444 13.12 -5.68 -8.07
C GLY A 444 12.91 -6.60 -6.86
N GLY A 445 11.69 -7.07 -6.57
CA GLY A 445 11.43 -8.07 -5.52
C GLY A 445 11.63 -7.61 -4.08
N SER A 446 12.05 -6.36 -3.86
CA SER A 446 12.15 -5.79 -2.51
C SER A 446 10.76 -5.56 -1.93
N ALA A 447 10.47 -6.20 -0.79
CA ALA A 447 9.25 -5.93 -0.03
C ALA A 447 9.52 -4.87 1.05
N HIS A 448 8.50 -4.08 1.37
CA HIS A 448 8.57 -3.02 2.38
C HIS A 448 7.74 -3.38 3.61
N PRO A 449 8.38 -3.71 4.76
CA PRO A 449 7.67 -4.02 6.00
C PRO A 449 7.21 -2.76 6.72
N TYR A 450 5.97 -2.78 7.20
CA TYR A 450 5.33 -1.71 7.97
C TYR A 450 4.73 -2.25 9.26
N LEU A 451 4.96 -1.55 10.37
CA LEU A 451 4.31 -1.82 11.67
C LEU A 451 3.29 -0.71 11.94
N LEU A 452 2.02 -1.08 11.98
CA LEU A 452 0.89 -0.20 12.30
C LEU A 452 0.40 -0.50 13.72
N ALA A 453 -0.05 0.53 14.43
CA ALA A 453 -0.73 0.38 15.71
C ALA A 453 -1.81 1.45 15.91
N LEU A 454 -2.83 1.11 16.71
CA LEU A 454 -3.78 2.07 17.24
C LEU A 454 -3.42 2.38 18.71
N LEU A 455 -2.90 3.57 18.99
CA LEU A 455 -2.50 4.04 20.32
C LEU A 455 -3.50 5.09 20.79
N ASP A 456 -4.23 4.82 21.87
CA ASP A 456 -5.42 5.60 22.28
C ASP A 456 -6.29 6.00 21.06
N ASN A 457 -6.50 5.02 20.18
CA ASN A 457 -7.39 5.13 19.02
C ASN A 457 -6.91 6.15 17.94
N GLU A 458 -5.68 6.69 18.08
CA GLU A 458 -4.90 7.32 17.00
C GLU A 458 -4.06 6.28 16.26
N LEU A 459 -4.00 6.37 14.93
CA LEU A 459 -3.12 5.52 14.12
C LEU A 459 -1.68 6.01 14.20
N VAL A 460 -0.75 5.07 14.37
CA VAL A 460 0.68 5.27 14.16
C VAL A 460 1.20 4.23 13.18
N VAL A 461 1.94 4.69 12.17
CA VAL A 461 2.57 3.83 11.17
C VAL A 461 4.09 3.96 11.25
N TYR A 462 4.78 2.84 11.14
CA TYR A 462 6.23 2.77 11.03
C TYR A 462 6.66 1.96 9.81
N ARG A 463 7.77 2.33 9.16
CA ARG A 463 8.42 1.56 8.08
C ARG A 463 9.73 0.97 8.59
N ALA A 464 9.98 -0.31 8.31
CA ALA A 464 11.26 -0.95 8.62
C ALA A 464 12.37 -0.47 7.67
N PHE A 465 13.58 -0.32 8.21
CA PHE A 465 14.79 -0.03 7.44
C PHE A 465 15.99 -0.78 8.03
N ARG A 466 16.94 -1.17 7.17
CA ARG A 466 18.13 -1.92 7.56
C ARG A 466 19.01 -1.09 8.50
N TYR A 467 19.48 -1.69 9.58
CA TYR A 467 20.37 -1.04 10.54
C TYR A 467 21.25 -2.08 11.23
N ARG A 468 22.53 -2.13 10.86
CA ARG A 468 23.50 -3.05 11.49
C ARG A 468 23.77 -2.58 12.93
N GLN A 469 23.52 -3.43 13.93
CA GLN A 469 23.88 -3.23 15.33
C GLN A 469 24.88 -4.31 15.77
N THR A 470 26.14 -3.90 15.94
CA THR A 470 27.26 -4.76 16.36
C THR A 470 27.23 -5.13 17.85
N GLU A 471 26.54 -4.34 18.67
CA GLU A 471 26.50 -4.50 20.14
C GLU A 471 25.66 -5.70 20.62
N LYS A 472 24.76 -6.22 19.78
CA LYS A 472 23.74 -7.21 20.18
C LYS A 472 23.72 -8.40 19.22
N LYS A 473 24.44 -9.46 19.61
CA LYS A 473 24.41 -10.74 18.93
C LYS A 473 23.00 -11.35 18.97
N ASP A 474 22.59 -12.00 17.89
CA ASP A 474 21.28 -12.66 17.70
C ASP A 474 20.05 -11.74 17.76
N HIS A 475 20.22 -10.42 17.61
CA HIS A 475 19.13 -9.45 17.49
C HIS A 475 18.98 -8.98 16.04
N LEU A 476 17.76 -8.52 15.70
CA LEU A 476 17.44 -8.08 14.34
C LEU A 476 18.24 -6.85 13.91
N GLN A 477 18.82 -6.92 12.71
CA GLN A 477 19.65 -5.88 12.09
C GLN A 477 18.79 -4.85 11.34
N LEU A 478 17.75 -4.34 12.01
CA LEU A 478 16.83 -3.33 11.50
C LEU A 478 16.37 -2.35 12.58
N ARG A 479 15.77 -1.25 12.14
CA ARG A 479 15.00 -0.31 12.97
C ARG A 479 13.72 0.06 12.23
N PHE A 480 12.82 0.76 12.92
CA PHE A 480 11.59 1.26 12.32
C PHE A 480 11.52 2.79 12.44
N SER A 481 11.21 3.50 11.36
CA SER A 481 11.01 4.96 11.34
C SER A 481 9.53 5.31 11.22
N LYS A 482 9.08 6.34 11.95
CA LYS A 482 7.67 6.75 11.98
C LYS A 482 7.31 7.43 10.66
N VAL A 483 6.25 6.95 10.00
CA VAL A 483 5.73 7.53 8.77
C VAL A 483 4.71 8.60 9.12
N LEU A 484 4.81 9.79 8.52
CA LEU A 484 3.88 10.89 8.75
C LEU A 484 2.61 10.71 7.90
N HIS A 485 1.43 10.86 8.53
CA HIS A 485 0.13 10.83 7.87
C HIS A 485 -0.85 11.78 8.57
N LYS A 486 -1.99 12.09 7.91
CA LYS A 486 -3.02 13.03 8.40
C LYS A 486 -4.38 12.35 8.62
N THR A 487 -4.36 11.15 9.18
CA THR A 487 -5.57 10.34 9.43
C THR A 487 -6.31 10.83 10.69
N ILE A 488 -7.63 10.93 10.63
CA ILE A 488 -8.47 11.26 11.80
C ILE A 488 -9.46 10.12 12.01
N LEU A 489 -9.23 9.31 13.04
CA LEU A 489 -10.04 8.11 13.35
C LEU A 489 -11.05 8.31 14.49
N HIS A 490 -11.10 9.50 15.08
CA HIS A 490 -11.85 9.81 16.31
C HIS A 490 -13.04 10.74 16.08
N ASP A 491 -14.18 10.43 16.72
CA ASP A 491 -15.27 11.41 16.86
C ASP A 491 -14.93 12.42 17.97
N ARG A 492 -14.32 13.54 17.55
CA ARG A 492 -13.98 14.67 18.42
C ARG A 492 -15.19 15.38 19.05
N LYS A 493 -16.42 15.14 18.56
CA LYS A 493 -17.65 15.73 19.11
C LYS A 493 -18.19 14.86 20.25
N LYS A 494 -18.34 13.55 20.03
CA LYS A 494 -18.80 12.60 21.07
C LYS A 494 -17.90 12.66 22.31
N SER A 495 -16.58 12.57 22.13
CA SER A 495 -15.60 12.64 23.23
C SER A 495 -15.70 13.90 24.11
N LYS A 496 -16.14 15.04 23.57
CA LYS A 496 -16.35 16.27 24.36
C LYS A 496 -17.68 16.26 25.10
N LEU A 497 -18.75 15.82 24.44
CA LEU A 497 -20.08 15.72 25.05
C LEU A 497 -20.09 14.68 26.18
N ASP A 498 -19.51 13.50 25.95
CA ASP A 498 -19.40 12.43 26.94
C ASP A 498 -18.56 12.86 28.15
N LYS A 499 -17.42 13.55 27.93
CA LYS A 499 -16.61 14.16 29.00
C LYS A 499 -17.30 15.32 29.73
N GLN A 500 -18.34 15.92 29.15
CA GLN A 500 -19.12 17.00 29.77
C GLN A 500 -20.30 16.45 30.57
N LEU A 501 -20.99 15.43 30.04
CA LEU A 501 -22.10 14.74 30.70
C LEU A 501 -21.62 13.90 31.89
N SER A 502 -20.54 13.13 31.73
CA SER A 502 -19.90 12.37 32.84
C SER A 502 -19.49 13.27 34.01
N ARG A 503 -18.96 14.47 33.73
CA ARG A 503 -18.65 15.49 34.76
C ARG A 503 -19.88 16.04 35.49
N GLN A 504 -21.07 15.89 34.92
CA GLN A 504 -22.35 16.31 35.51
C GLN A 504 -23.11 15.15 36.18
N GLY A 505 -22.56 13.94 36.21
CA GLY A 505 -23.27 12.75 36.71
C GLY A 505 -24.45 12.32 35.83
N LEU A 506 -24.54 12.86 34.62
CA LEU A 506 -25.57 12.60 33.60
C LEU A 506 -24.94 12.06 32.30
N GLY A 507 -23.73 11.51 32.41
CA GLY A 507 -23.20 10.65 31.34
C GLY A 507 -24.16 9.49 31.11
N PRO A 508 -24.12 8.83 29.94
CA PRO A 508 -24.60 7.46 29.91
C PRO A 508 -23.97 6.73 31.10
N GLU A 509 -24.76 5.98 31.87
CA GLU A 509 -24.17 4.94 32.70
C GLU A 509 -23.24 4.15 31.77
N GLU A 510 -22.04 3.80 32.24
CA GLU A 510 -21.23 2.84 31.50
C GLU A 510 -22.04 1.52 31.50
N GLU A 511 -22.90 1.36 30.47
CA GLU A 511 -23.37 0.06 30.02
C GLU A 511 -22.11 -0.78 29.96
N LYS A 512 -21.96 -1.67 30.94
CA LYS A 512 -20.71 -2.39 31.19
C LYS A 512 -20.33 -3.05 29.89
N GLN A 513 -19.38 -2.43 29.17
CA GLN A 513 -19.13 -2.71 27.77
C GLN A 513 -18.83 -4.20 27.64
N GLU A 514 -19.83 -5.00 27.20
CA GLU A 514 -19.98 -6.42 27.54
C GLU A 514 -18.79 -7.25 27.03
N SER A 515 -17.71 -7.26 27.82
CA SER A 515 -16.39 -7.78 27.48
C SER A 515 -16.10 -7.70 25.97
N SER A 516 -16.27 -6.51 25.36
CA SER A 516 -16.54 -6.43 23.92
C SER A 516 -15.50 -7.21 23.11
N LYS A 517 -15.95 -8.27 22.42
CA LYS A 517 -15.10 -9.16 21.64
C LYS A 517 -14.17 -8.31 20.76
N PHE A 518 -12.88 -8.63 20.78
CA PHE A 518 -11.90 -7.89 20.01
C PHE A 518 -12.12 -8.18 18.52
N VAL A 519 -12.56 -7.16 17.77
CA VAL A 519 -12.72 -7.21 16.32
C VAL A 519 -11.61 -6.33 15.71
N PRO A 520 -10.65 -6.91 14.95
CA PRO A 520 -9.60 -6.14 14.29
C PRO A 520 -10.17 -5.05 13.37
N ARG A 521 -9.65 -3.83 13.46
CA ARG A 521 -10.01 -2.72 12.57
C ARG A 521 -8.99 -2.51 11.46
N LEU A 522 -7.75 -2.96 11.62
CA LEU A 522 -6.70 -2.89 10.62
C LEU A 522 -6.77 -4.14 9.73
N ARG A 523 -7.60 -4.09 8.69
CA ARG A 523 -7.82 -5.20 7.75
C ARG A 523 -6.83 -5.11 6.60
N VAL A 524 -5.87 -6.04 6.54
CA VAL A 524 -4.97 -6.17 5.38
C VAL A 524 -5.79 -6.52 4.14
N PHE A 525 -5.45 -5.91 3.01
CA PHE A 525 -5.93 -6.33 1.71
C PHE A 525 -4.78 -6.48 0.72
N THR A 526 -4.90 -7.49 -0.14
CA THR A 526 -4.03 -7.73 -1.29
C THR A 526 -4.86 -7.76 -2.56
N ASN A 527 -4.27 -7.30 -3.65
CA ASN A 527 -4.81 -7.39 -5.01
C ASN A 527 -6.27 -6.89 -5.19
N ILE A 528 -6.67 -5.80 -4.50
CA ILE A 528 -7.93 -5.09 -4.78
C ILE A 528 -7.64 -4.05 -5.87
N ALA A 529 -8.21 -4.24 -7.06
CA ALA A 529 -7.85 -3.48 -8.27
C ALA A 529 -6.31 -3.34 -8.45
N SER A 530 -5.57 -4.43 -8.23
CA SER A 530 -4.10 -4.49 -8.23
C SER A 530 -3.38 -3.70 -7.13
N TYR A 531 -4.08 -3.19 -6.13
CA TYR A 531 -3.49 -2.54 -4.94
C TYR A 531 -3.42 -3.47 -3.73
N THR A 532 -2.43 -3.20 -2.88
CA THR A 532 -2.22 -3.85 -1.57
C THR A 532 -2.15 -2.76 -0.50
N GLY A 533 -2.61 -3.06 0.71
CA GLY A 533 -2.71 -2.06 1.77
C GLY A 533 -3.45 -2.53 3.02
N VAL A 534 -3.95 -1.56 3.78
CA VAL A 534 -4.76 -1.78 4.99
C VAL A 534 -6.01 -0.92 4.91
N PHE A 535 -7.17 -1.54 5.05
CA PHE A 535 -8.43 -0.83 5.30
C PHE A 535 -8.63 -0.68 6.81
N VAL A 536 -8.92 0.54 7.25
CA VAL A 536 -9.13 0.88 8.66
C VAL A 536 -10.63 1.00 8.93
N CYS A 537 -11.23 0.01 9.60
CA CYS A 537 -12.63 0.03 10.02
C CYS A 537 -12.89 1.03 11.16
N GLY A 538 -14.17 1.25 11.47
CA GLY A 538 -14.67 2.07 12.57
C GLY A 538 -15.48 3.29 12.09
N PRO A 539 -15.69 4.30 12.97
CA PRO A 539 -16.55 5.46 12.67
C PRO A 539 -16.11 6.33 11.50
N TYR A 540 -14.81 6.32 11.17
CA TYR A 540 -14.23 7.04 10.05
C TYR A 540 -13.37 6.07 9.24
N PRO A 541 -13.95 5.30 8.31
CA PRO A 541 -13.20 4.33 7.54
C PRO A 541 -12.20 5.00 6.59
N HIS A 542 -11.01 4.41 6.49
CA HIS A 542 -9.93 4.90 5.62
C HIS A 542 -9.23 3.74 4.92
N TRP A 543 -8.93 3.92 3.64
CA TRP A 543 -7.98 3.11 2.89
C TRP A 543 -6.56 3.61 3.12
N ILE A 544 -5.62 2.71 3.39
CA ILE A 544 -4.19 2.96 3.38
C ILE A 544 -3.61 2.14 2.22
N PHE A 545 -3.42 2.77 1.09
CA PHE A 545 -2.77 2.18 -0.08
C PHE A 545 -1.26 2.19 0.12
N LEU A 546 -0.61 1.05 -0.07
CA LEU A 546 0.83 0.89 0.04
C LEU A 546 1.40 0.53 -1.33
N SER A 547 2.13 1.46 -1.93
CA SER A 547 2.77 1.27 -3.23
C SER A 547 4.04 0.43 -3.05
N GLY A 548 4.31 -0.50 -3.97
CA GLY A 548 5.55 -1.30 -3.98
C GLY A 548 6.83 -0.45 -3.97
N ARG A 549 6.75 0.81 -4.44
CA ARG A 549 7.83 1.82 -4.36
C ARG A 549 8.06 2.41 -2.96
N GLY A 550 7.38 1.90 -1.92
CA GLY A 550 7.50 2.39 -0.55
C GLY A 550 6.73 3.69 -0.26
N GLY A 551 5.77 4.05 -1.11
CA GLY A 551 4.84 5.15 -0.89
C GLY A 551 3.60 4.70 -0.11
N MET A 552 3.05 5.59 0.72
CA MET A 552 1.82 5.34 1.48
C MET A 552 0.81 6.46 1.23
N TYR A 553 -0.40 6.11 0.82
CA TYR A 553 -1.47 7.06 0.50
C TYR A 553 -2.73 6.72 1.30
N VAL A 554 -3.36 7.72 1.93
CA VAL A 554 -4.45 7.50 2.89
C VAL A 554 -5.71 8.25 2.48
N HIS A 555 -6.76 7.50 2.14
CA HIS A 555 -8.00 8.04 1.56
C HIS A 555 -9.22 7.66 2.42
N PRO A 556 -10.03 8.62 2.90
CA PRO A 556 -11.28 8.30 3.60
C PRO A 556 -12.32 7.63 2.68
N MET A 557 -13.34 7.01 3.27
CA MET A 557 -14.47 6.42 2.56
C MET A 557 -15.81 6.80 3.23
N PHE A 558 -16.34 8.00 2.97
CA PHE A 558 -17.47 8.52 3.73
C PHE A 558 -18.88 8.10 3.25
N ILE A 559 -18.99 7.32 2.18
CA ILE A 559 -20.25 7.09 1.46
C ILE A 559 -21.35 6.45 2.34
N ASP A 560 -20.99 5.46 3.17
CA ASP A 560 -21.93 4.68 4.01
C ASP A 560 -21.70 4.86 5.51
N GLY A 561 -20.96 5.90 5.91
CA GLY A 561 -20.65 6.14 7.31
C GLY A 561 -19.71 5.08 7.93
N PRO A 562 -19.97 4.61 9.17
CA PRO A 562 -19.11 3.63 9.84
C PRO A 562 -19.08 2.26 9.17
N VAL A 563 -17.89 1.68 9.05
CA VAL A 563 -17.69 0.29 8.60
C VAL A 563 -17.27 -0.57 9.78
N THR A 564 -17.92 -1.72 9.98
CA THR A 564 -17.72 -2.60 11.14
C THR A 564 -16.70 -3.71 10.86
N SER A 565 -16.78 -4.36 9.70
CA SER A 565 -15.79 -5.33 9.22
C SER A 565 -15.61 -5.25 7.69
N PHE A 566 -14.50 -5.78 7.19
CA PHE A 566 -14.03 -5.69 5.81
C PHE A 566 -13.17 -6.91 5.44
N ALA A 567 -13.29 -7.40 4.20
CA ALA A 567 -12.41 -8.43 3.63
C ALA A 567 -12.19 -8.24 2.11
N SER A 568 -11.03 -8.66 1.60
CA SER A 568 -10.80 -8.83 0.14
C SER A 568 -11.75 -9.87 -0.45
N PHE A 569 -12.19 -9.68 -1.70
CA PHE A 569 -13.07 -10.64 -2.37
C PHE A 569 -12.86 -10.62 -3.89
N HIS A 570 -12.36 -11.74 -4.40
CA HIS A 570 -12.22 -12.01 -5.83
C HIS A 570 -13.12 -13.20 -6.19
N ASN A 571 -14.05 -12.97 -7.12
CA ASN A 571 -15.03 -13.92 -7.63
C ASN A 571 -15.40 -13.53 -9.08
N ILE A 572 -15.93 -14.44 -9.89
CA ILE A 572 -16.31 -14.21 -11.30
C ILE A 572 -17.17 -12.94 -11.51
N ASN A 573 -18.12 -12.69 -10.60
CA ASN A 573 -19.01 -11.53 -10.64
C ASN A 573 -18.43 -10.27 -9.96
N CYS A 574 -17.27 -10.38 -9.30
CA CYS A 574 -16.62 -9.31 -8.55
C CYS A 574 -15.07 -9.48 -8.60
N PRO A 575 -14.44 -9.26 -9.78
CA PRO A 575 -13.01 -9.47 -9.94
C PRO A 575 -12.22 -8.40 -9.18
N HIS A 576 -11.29 -8.85 -8.33
CA HIS A 576 -10.39 -7.98 -7.54
C HIS A 576 -11.13 -6.93 -6.69
N GLY A 577 -12.30 -7.30 -6.15
CA GLY A 577 -13.12 -6.47 -5.29
C GLY A 577 -12.96 -6.77 -3.80
N PHE A 578 -13.99 -6.43 -3.05
CA PHE A 578 -14.02 -6.52 -1.59
C PHE A 578 -15.45 -6.55 -1.03
N LEU A 579 -15.52 -6.88 0.24
CA LEU A 579 -16.72 -6.95 1.07
C LEU A 579 -16.55 -6.02 2.26
N TYR A 580 -17.64 -5.37 2.69
CA TYR A 580 -17.69 -4.70 3.98
C TYR A 580 -19.11 -4.70 4.57
N PHE A 581 -19.18 -4.60 5.89
CA PHE A 581 -20.42 -4.32 6.62
C PHE A 581 -20.47 -2.84 7.02
N ASN A 582 -21.59 -2.18 6.77
CA ASN A 582 -21.88 -0.87 7.37
C ASN A 582 -22.47 -1.01 8.79
N SER A 583 -22.76 0.10 9.45
CA SER A 583 -23.41 0.11 10.78
C SER A 583 -24.89 -0.32 10.77
N GLU A 584 -25.50 -0.51 9.60
CA GLU A 584 -26.91 -0.89 9.45
C GLU A 584 -27.09 -2.42 9.29
N GLY A 585 -25.98 -3.17 9.15
CA GLY A 585 -26.00 -4.63 8.96
C GLY A 585 -26.07 -5.07 7.50
N GLU A 586 -25.85 -4.15 6.56
CA GLU A 586 -25.76 -4.45 5.13
C GLU A 586 -24.35 -4.93 4.76
N LEU A 587 -24.25 -6.13 4.17
CA LEU A 587 -23.06 -6.61 3.50
C LEU A 587 -23.03 -6.06 2.08
N ARG A 588 -22.02 -5.24 1.75
CA ARG A 588 -21.85 -4.65 0.42
C ARG A 588 -20.70 -5.31 -0.33
N ILE A 589 -21.01 -5.89 -1.49
CA ILE A 589 -20.02 -6.42 -2.43
C ILE A 589 -19.64 -5.29 -3.39
N SER A 590 -18.36 -4.93 -3.46
CA SER A 590 -17.91 -3.74 -4.18
C SER A 590 -16.59 -3.92 -4.91
N VAL A 591 -16.39 -3.10 -5.94
CA VAL A 591 -15.10 -2.92 -6.64
C VAL A 591 -14.63 -1.46 -6.54
N LEU A 592 -13.32 -1.23 -6.66
CA LEU A 592 -12.78 0.13 -6.78
C LEU A 592 -12.94 0.64 -8.22
N PRO A 593 -13.36 1.90 -8.45
CA PRO A 593 -13.36 2.50 -9.78
C PRO A 593 -11.96 2.46 -10.42
N VAL A 594 -11.82 1.69 -11.51
CA VAL A 594 -10.54 1.42 -12.19
C VAL A 594 -9.97 2.61 -12.98
N HIS A 595 -10.76 3.66 -13.17
CA HIS A 595 -10.34 4.87 -13.89
C HIS A 595 -9.66 5.92 -12.98
N LEU A 596 -9.52 5.63 -11.68
CA LEU A 596 -8.84 6.45 -10.69
C LEU A 596 -7.49 5.82 -10.34
N SER A 597 -6.46 6.65 -10.19
CA SER A 597 -5.20 6.26 -9.57
C SER A 597 -5.24 6.59 -8.08
N TYR A 598 -5.15 5.56 -7.24
CA TYR A 598 -5.09 5.69 -5.77
C TYR A 598 -3.64 5.88 -5.26
N ASP A 599 -2.65 5.73 -6.16
CA ASP A 599 -1.20 5.84 -5.93
C ASP A 599 -0.72 7.30 -5.85
N SER A 600 -1.55 8.17 -5.27
CA SER A 600 -1.31 9.61 -5.10
C SER A 600 -2.07 10.14 -3.88
N HIS A 601 -1.83 11.38 -3.44
CA HIS A 601 -2.39 11.90 -2.19
C HIS A 601 -3.93 12.01 -2.14
N TRP A 602 -4.59 12.22 -3.29
CA TRP A 602 -6.05 12.23 -3.47
C TRP A 602 -6.34 11.38 -4.72
N PRO A 603 -7.29 10.43 -4.71
CA PRO A 603 -7.66 9.64 -5.88
C PRO A 603 -7.89 10.52 -7.12
N VAL A 604 -7.15 10.23 -8.20
CA VAL A 604 -7.08 11.13 -9.37
C VAL A 604 -7.32 10.40 -10.69
N ARG A 605 -8.17 10.98 -11.55
CA ARG A 605 -8.31 10.62 -12.97
C ARG A 605 -7.67 11.72 -13.82
N LYS A 606 -6.68 11.35 -14.65
CA LYS A 606 -6.02 12.25 -15.59
C LYS A 606 -6.58 12.06 -16.99
N ILE A 607 -7.09 13.13 -17.60
CA ILE A 607 -7.67 13.12 -18.95
C ILE A 607 -6.72 13.91 -19.87
N PRO A 608 -6.06 13.26 -20.83
CA PRO A 608 -5.16 13.95 -21.76
C PRO A 608 -5.95 14.80 -22.75
N ILE A 609 -5.75 16.12 -22.71
CA ILE A 609 -6.36 17.10 -23.63
C ILE A 609 -5.45 17.36 -24.83
N ARG A 610 -4.13 17.17 -24.67
CA ARG A 610 -3.07 17.33 -25.71
C ARG A 610 -2.91 18.75 -26.27
N SER A 611 -3.56 19.74 -25.66
CA SER A 611 -3.39 21.19 -25.85
C SER A 611 -3.32 21.87 -24.48
N THR A 612 -2.84 23.12 -24.39
CA THR A 612 -2.65 23.81 -23.10
C THR A 612 -4.01 24.17 -22.47
N PRO A 613 -4.39 23.66 -21.28
CA PRO A 613 -5.64 24.03 -20.65
C PRO A 613 -5.45 25.28 -19.77
N HIS A 614 -6.21 26.34 -20.06
CA HIS A 614 -6.09 27.64 -19.37
C HIS A 614 -7.15 27.83 -18.28
N PHE A 615 -8.42 27.61 -18.63
CA PHE A 615 -9.55 27.88 -17.74
C PHE A 615 -10.59 26.78 -17.83
N ILE A 616 -11.09 26.32 -16.69
CA ILE A 616 -12.24 25.43 -16.60
C ILE A 616 -13.32 26.04 -15.70
N SER A 617 -14.58 25.93 -16.11
CA SER A 617 -15.74 26.38 -15.33
C SER A 617 -16.89 25.39 -15.45
N TYR A 618 -17.55 25.06 -14.34
CA TYR A 618 -18.70 24.15 -14.32
C TYR A 618 -20.04 24.91 -14.41
N HIS A 619 -20.81 24.63 -15.46
CA HIS A 619 -22.13 25.20 -15.64
C HIS A 619 -23.21 24.32 -14.97
N THR A 620 -23.59 24.70 -13.76
CA THR A 620 -24.50 23.94 -12.87
C THR A 620 -25.84 23.55 -13.49
N LYS A 621 -26.46 24.42 -14.31
CA LYS A 621 -27.77 24.16 -14.94
C LYS A 621 -27.73 23.06 -15.99
N SER A 622 -26.70 23.04 -16.84
CA SER A 622 -26.54 22.05 -17.90
C SER A 622 -25.67 20.86 -17.50
N LYS A 623 -25.03 20.93 -16.33
CA LYS A 623 -24.07 19.94 -15.81
C LYS A 623 -22.92 19.64 -16.79
N VAL A 624 -22.32 20.68 -17.38
CA VAL A 624 -21.16 20.56 -18.30
C VAL A 624 -20.01 21.46 -17.87
N HIS A 625 -18.79 21.13 -18.26
CA HIS A 625 -17.64 22.04 -18.13
C HIS A 625 -17.45 22.85 -19.40
N ALA A 626 -17.16 24.13 -19.26
CA ALA A 626 -16.55 24.96 -20.29
C ALA A 626 -15.03 24.96 -20.06
N LEU A 627 -14.27 24.48 -21.05
CA LEU A 627 -12.81 24.45 -21.05
C LEU A 627 -12.28 25.39 -22.13
N VAL A 628 -11.38 26.30 -21.75
CA VAL A 628 -10.58 27.11 -22.67
C VAL A 628 -9.20 26.48 -22.81
N THR A 629 -8.82 26.12 -24.04
CA THR A 629 -7.48 25.61 -24.37
C THR A 629 -6.75 26.54 -25.34
N SER A 630 -5.42 26.40 -25.45
CA SER A 630 -4.67 26.93 -26.58
C SER A 630 -3.85 25.86 -27.30
N GLU A 631 -3.79 25.98 -28.61
CA GLU A 631 -2.87 25.25 -29.49
C GLU A 631 -1.85 26.23 -30.07
N GLN A 632 -0.59 25.82 -30.06
CA GLN A 632 0.51 26.59 -30.62
C GLN A 632 0.55 26.40 -32.14
N SER A 633 0.57 27.50 -32.87
CA SER A 633 0.64 27.50 -34.34
C SER A 633 1.56 28.60 -34.85
N ASP A 634 2.20 28.36 -35.98
CA ASP A 634 3.05 29.35 -36.63
C ASP A 634 2.23 30.56 -37.08
N MET A 635 2.78 31.75 -36.85
CA MET A 635 2.17 33.02 -37.22
C MET A 635 2.22 33.21 -38.74
N THR A 636 1.07 33.07 -39.40
CA THR A 636 0.93 33.23 -40.86
C THR A 636 0.64 34.67 -41.30
N GLU A 637 0.20 35.52 -40.37
CA GLU A 637 -0.26 36.89 -40.65
C GLU A 637 0.23 37.85 -39.56
N MET A 638 0.65 39.05 -39.95
CA MET A 638 0.96 40.17 -39.05
C MET A 638 -0.18 41.18 -39.06
N ALA A 639 -0.56 41.67 -37.88
CA ALA A 639 -1.46 42.81 -37.76
C ALA A 639 -0.70 44.11 -38.10
N VAL A 640 -1.32 44.95 -38.94
CA VAL A 640 -0.80 46.25 -39.34
C VAL A 640 -1.87 47.30 -39.03
N LEU A 641 -1.49 48.31 -38.25
CA LEU A 641 -2.36 49.47 -37.99
C LEU A 641 -2.36 50.36 -39.24
N ASN A 642 -3.52 50.51 -39.86
CA ASN A 642 -3.72 51.38 -41.01
C ASN A 642 -3.73 52.86 -40.58
N GLU A 643 -3.48 53.77 -41.54
CA GLU A 643 -3.50 55.23 -41.30
C GLU A 643 -4.88 55.76 -40.85
N ASP A 644 -5.97 55.03 -41.13
CA ASP A 644 -7.33 55.33 -40.68
C ASP A 644 -7.65 54.81 -39.26
N GLY A 645 -6.68 54.19 -38.58
CA GLY A 645 -6.83 53.61 -37.24
C GLY A 645 -7.49 52.24 -37.21
N THR A 646 -7.70 51.58 -38.35
CA THR A 646 -8.22 50.21 -38.42
C THR A 646 -7.08 49.17 -38.43
N ASP A 647 -7.32 48.01 -37.81
CA ASP A 647 -6.40 46.86 -37.90
C ASP A 647 -6.63 46.11 -39.23
N SER A 648 -5.59 45.99 -40.06
CA SER A 648 -5.53 45.02 -41.17
C SER A 648 -4.59 43.86 -40.85
N THR A 649 -4.69 42.76 -41.60
CA THR A 649 -3.70 41.69 -41.56
C THR A 649 -2.97 41.56 -42.90
N GLN A 650 -1.67 41.29 -42.84
CA GLN A 650 -0.82 41.03 -44.01
C GLN A 650 -0.15 39.66 -43.85
N PRO A 651 -0.04 38.85 -44.92
CA PRO A 651 0.62 37.56 -44.85
C PRO A 651 2.11 37.71 -44.53
N LEU A 652 2.65 36.81 -43.70
CA LEU A 652 4.06 36.80 -43.31
C LEU A 652 4.92 36.16 -44.41
N ASP A 653 5.13 36.90 -45.49
CA ASP A 653 5.99 36.46 -46.61
C ASP A 653 7.47 36.58 -46.24
N ARG A 654 8.14 35.43 -46.07
CA ARG A 654 9.52 35.27 -45.57
C ARG A 654 10.20 34.05 -46.20
N ASP A 655 11.54 34.04 -46.16
CA ASP A 655 12.38 32.95 -46.67
C ASP A 655 12.08 31.60 -45.98
N PRO A 656 12.21 30.44 -46.66
CA PRO A 656 11.95 29.13 -46.06
C PRO A 656 12.79 28.75 -44.82
N MET A 657 13.92 29.41 -44.56
CA MET A 657 14.70 29.25 -43.33
C MET A 657 14.21 30.13 -42.16
N PHE A 658 13.23 31.00 -42.40
CA PHE A 658 12.65 31.87 -41.38
C PHE A 658 11.79 31.06 -40.40
N VAL A 659 12.20 31.02 -39.14
CA VAL A 659 11.39 30.47 -38.05
C VAL A 659 10.32 31.48 -37.68
N ALA A 660 9.07 31.19 -38.04
CA ALA A 660 7.93 32.04 -37.70
C ALA A 660 7.73 32.12 -36.17
N PRO A 661 7.29 33.27 -35.64
CA PRO A 661 6.83 33.35 -34.25
C PRO A 661 5.67 32.37 -34.02
N VAL A 662 5.69 31.67 -32.89
CA VAL A 662 4.59 30.79 -32.48
C VAL A 662 3.54 31.63 -31.75
N VAL A 663 2.29 31.52 -32.17
CA VAL A 663 1.13 32.18 -31.53
C VAL A 663 0.14 31.15 -30.99
N ASP A 664 -0.38 31.42 -29.79
CA ASP A 664 -1.46 30.64 -29.18
C ASP A 664 -2.80 30.95 -29.86
N ARG A 665 -3.44 29.92 -30.43
CA ARG A 665 -4.83 29.98 -30.90
C ARG A 665 -5.74 29.38 -29.82
N PHE A 666 -6.68 30.19 -29.34
CA PHE A 666 -7.55 29.83 -28.22
C PHE A 666 -8.88 29.23 -28.69
N HIS A 667 -9.29 28.15 -28.05
CA HIS A 667 -10.51 27.42 -28.33
C HIS A 667 -11.34 27.24 -27.07
N LEU A 668 -12.65 27.45 -27.19
CA LEU A 668 -13.63 27.04 -26.18
C LEU A 668 -14.24 25.68 -26.57
N GLN A 669 -14.30 24.75 -25.62
CA GLN A 669 -14.91 23.42 -25.78
C GLN A 669 -15.82 23.11 -24.57
N LEU A 670 -16.90 22.37 -24.79
CA LEU A 670 -17.75 21.87 -23.71
C LEU A 670 -17.48 20.39 -23.45
N PHE A 671 -17.37 19.99 -22.18
CA PHE A 671 -17.13 18.61 -21.75
C PHE A 671 -18.24 18.08 -20.86
N SER A 672 -18.64 16.83 -21.08
CA SER A 672 -19.57 16.09 -20.21
C SER A 672 -18.82 15.51 -19.00
N PRO A 673 -19.26 15.74 -17.74
CA PRO A 673 -18.62 15.14 -16.56
C PRO A 673 -18.88 13.63 -16.41
N ALA A 674 -19.82 13.05 -17.19
CA ALA A 674 -20.12 11.63 -17.13
C ALA A 674 -19.09 10.80 -17.93
N SER A 675 -18.85 11.14 -19.20
CA SER A 675 -17.87 10.44 -20.05
C SER A 675 -16.48 11.08 -20.04
N TRP A 676 -16.41 12.39 -19.75
CA TRP A 676 -15.23 13.25 -19.93
C TRP A 676 -14.82 13.46 -21.39
N GLU A 677 -15.80 13.39 -22.28
CA GLU A 677 -15.65 13.67 -23.71
C GLU A 677 -16.19 15.06 -24.08
N VAL A 678 -15.73 15.57 -25.22
CA VAL A 678 -16.22 16.82 -25.81
C VAL A 678 -17.65 16.62 -26.28
N VAL A 679 -18.56 17.52 -25.89
CA VAL A 679 -19.95 17.53 -26.34
C VAL A 679 -19.98 17.73 -27.87
N PRO A 680 -20.61 16.83 -28.65
CA PRO A 680 -20.66 16.95 -30.11
C PRO A 680 -21.19 18.31 -30.58
N ASN A 681 -20.70 18.76 -31.73
CA ASN A 681 -21.06 20.05 -32.34
C ASN A 681 -20.70 21.31 -31.52
N THR A 682 -19.89 21.18 -30.46
CA THR A 682 -19.37 22.34 -29.68
C THR A 682 -17.91 22.69 -30.00
N LYS A 683 -17.29 22.04 -30.99
CA LYS A 683 -15.88 22.30 -31.36
C LYS A 683 -15.71 23.70 -31.95
N SER A 684 -14.92 24.51 -31.24
CA SER A 684 -14.27 25.75 -31.64
C SER A 684 -15.16 26.89 -32.16
N LEU A 685 -15.55 27.77 -31.24
CA LEU A 685 -15.47 29.20 -31.52
C LEU A 685 -14.01 29.63 -31.32
N PRO A 686 -13.28 30.10 -32.36
CA PRO A 686 -11.94 30.64 -32.19
C PRO A 686 -12.02 31.98 -31.46
N LEU A 687 -11.36 32.09 -30.31
CA LEU A 687 -11.32 33.32 -29.54
C LEU A 687 -10.21 34.23 -30.07
N ARG A 688 -10.55 35.45 -30.52
CA ARG A 688 -9.55 36.49 -30.81
C ARG A 688 -8.84 36.88 -29.51
N MET A 689 -7.53 37.13 -29.56
CA MET A 689 -6.67 37.34 -28.37
C MET A 689 -7.26 38.30 -27.31
N ASN A 690 -7.91 39.37 -27.75
CA ASN A 690 -8.49 40.41 -26.87
C ASN A 690 -9.59 39.91 -25.91
N LEU A 691 -10.22 38.77 -26.18
CA LEU A 691 -11.31 38.21 -25.35
C LEU A 691 -10.81 37.38 -24.16
N VAL A 692 -9.58 36.86 -24.18
CA VAL A 692 -9.11 35.95 -23.12
C VAL A 692 -8.69 36.72 -21.85
N HIS A 693 -8.19 37.95 -22.01
CA HIS A 693 -7.84 38.84 -20.89
C HIS A 693 -9.05 39.45 -20.16
N THR A 694 -10.24 39.42 -20.76
CA THR A 694 -11.45 40.11 -20.24
C THR A 694 -12.50 39.19 -19.62
N CYS A 695 -12.33 37.87 -19.72
CA CYS A 695 -13.13 36.86 -19.01
C CYS A 695 -12.57 36.59 -17.59
N SER A 696 -12.44 37.65 -16.78
CA SER A 696 -11.88 37.62 -15.42
C SER A 696 -12.94 37.81 -14.33
#